data_AF-A0A7V3L1S4-F1
#
_entry.id   AF-A0A7V3L1S4-F1
#
_cell.length_a   1.000
_cell.length_b   1.000
_cell.length_c   1.000
_cell.angle_alpha   90.00
_cell.angle_beta   90.00
_cell.angle_gamma   90.00
#
_symmetry.space_group_name_H-M   'P 1'
#
loop_
_entity.id
_entity.type
_entity.pdbx_description
1 polymer ?
#
loop_
_entity_poly.entity_id
_entity_poly.type
_entity_poly.pdbx_seq_one_letter_code
_entity_poly.pdbx_strand_id
1 'polypeptide(L)'
;MLPLHSRSASVWLAVCASTIFLVSGFPQVSSSLASPVNVDLLDGIGDFEQIAPVTEWESYYRIPSFDNPDYDFESNSLYFTETRGTYNYRSGVDASVVGDRIATGWRRVTGSTINPGKNIVYDVLPGGIAGSFCQYFAMKDLSSGTSGRVELESLRSFVAKLRKGLSPGDKVTFVLDYVRMSDYEGLSGLTYSIRIQTNVGVTSERLYPSDTPFSAEVSTTIDETVTFVSAKVVIEGLVPEGRQPGIYVDGAHLYITRAGSQSYETREKPLARTRSVNTVGVLYNPALQDSLSIASDCDYVVLGMASDYAWAKHLKSLNPNLKLYVYQNSRPTKQGTKDPYFPNSPIGYYYAVAQHPEWLFLRNDQVPGEYAFCPEWPSEYWAKLWLDDYIETWVTRAIARVRSASCEGVFVDNLSPSNFARDSNGNLLYPQIDVWQMQKFLRAICQRFESAGLEVMGNACGFDLNSGSGSAIFDPFWQPTAPYTTPEYTPNSPQATVKHIFQEWSFVKPIGGKMVYDKNFWMICIRNMEAVKRWNLAMIQAQMDSRLHRYLHAYVDLSAATYDSAFGQDGWRRFALCSYLLAQNEWTTFGWSAASLNTLCPLDLSFTTTMGEPLEEHHSCGGDEYFRCRKYGRRSDGTVLAVVVVNANPDVSRVYTVEFDGVDDTGQQISKGQQITLPPCTGRVFLKQTGSVIVRVRTSTQNVIPGQTVLISVDYSGAGDEEAHNVVIRAQIPAQMTYLSGSAEKSGGQYDPVTNTVSWVLGNIAPGQTGTKTFQAVVK
;
A
#
# COMPACT_ATOMS: atom_id res chain seq x y z
N MET A 1 69.93 2.36 29.60
CA MET A 1 68.72 2.49 30.44
C MET A 1 67.54 2.78 29.52
N LEU A 2 66.49 1.95 29.57
CA LEU A 2 65.09 2.24 29.17
C LEU A 2 64.47 3.31 30.10
N PRO A 3 63.21 3.82 29.95
CA PRO A 3 62.15 3.68 28.91
C PRO A 3 61.40 5.03 28.52
N LEU A 4 60.65 5.18 27.40
CA LEU A 4 59.22 4.92 26.98
C LEU A 4 58.14 6.05 27.15
N HIS A 5 57.42 6.32 26.03
CA HIS A 5 55.98 6.67 25.75
C HIS A 5 55.24 7.82 26.50
N SER A 6 54.30 8.60 25.92
CA SER A 6 53.18 8.32 24.97
C SER A 6 52.67 9.64 24.31
N ARG A 7 52.41 9.69 22.99
CA ARG A 7 51.16 9.51 22.20
C ARG A 7 50.36 10.79 21.87
N SER A 8 50.10 10.88 20.57
CA SER A 8 49.44 11.88 19.74
C SER A 8 47.93 11.60 19.56
N ALA A 9 47.18 12.64 19.18
CA ALA A 9 46.03 12.52 18.28
C ALA A 9 45.80 13.86 17.56
N SER A 10 46.06 13.87 16.25
CA SER A 10 45.65 14.89 15.28
C SER A 10 44.28 14.51 14.73
N VAL A 11 43.39 15.47 14.50
CA VAL A 11 42.20 15.26 13.66
C VAL A 11 42.15 16.36 12.60
N TRP A 12 42.25 15.92 11.34
CA TRP A 12 41.86 16.59 10.10
C TRP A 12 40.48 16.06 9.68
N LEU A 13 39.84 16.76 8.72
CA LEU A 13 38.60 16.46 7.95
C LEU A 13 37.29 16.95 8.60
N ALA A 14 36.29 17.45 7.89
CA ALA A 14 36.09 17.79 6.48
C ALA A 14 34.89 18.75 6.42
N VAL A 15 34.92 19.79 5.58
CA VAL A 15 33.72 20.61 5.31
C VAL A 15 32.90 19.86 4.25
N CYS A 16 31.75 19.35 4.69
CA CYS A 16 30.79 18.62 3.86
C CYS A 16 30.28 19.47 2.69
N ALA A 17 30.14 18.79 1.56
CA ALA A 17 29.47 19.27 0.36
C ALA A 17 28.01 19.68 0.64
N SER A 18 27.62 20.86 0.17
CA SER A 18 26.25 21.35 0.19
C SER A 18 25.41 20.62 -0.85
N THR A 19 24.28 20.07 -0.44
CA THR A 19 23.30 19.40 -1.32
C THR A 19 22.57 20.44 -2.18
N ILE A 20 22.61 20.29 -3.51
CA ILE A 20 21.78 21.01 -4.48
C ILE A 20 20.84 19.99 -5.12
N PHE A 21 19.54 20.22 -5.06
CA PHE A 21 18.56 19.42 -5.79
C PHE A 21 18.27 20.05 -7.15
N LEU A 22 18.50 19.31 -8.24
CA LEU A 22 17.94 19.58 -9.56
C LEU A 22 16.57 18.90 -9.64
N VAL A 23 15.52 19.66 -9.92
CA VAL A 23 14.20 19.10 -10.23
C VAL A 23 13.87 19.49 -11.66
N SER A 24 13.82 18.51 -12.56
CA SER A 24 13.15 18.63 -13.86
C SER A 24 11.77 17.97 -13.72
N GLY A 25 10.69 18.72 -13.98
CA GLY A 25 9.35 18.17 -13.84
C GLY A 25 8.20 19.02 -14.39
N PHE A 26 7.33 18.30 -15.13
CA PHE A 26 5.93 18.51 -15.50
C PHE A 26 5.53 19.40 -16.71
N PRO A 27 4.70 18.87 -17.64
CA PRO A 27 3.97 19.65 -18.62
C PRO A 27 2.74 20.32 -18.00
N GLN A 28 2.44 21.53 -18.47
CA GLN A 28 1.29 22.34 -18.09
C GLN A 28 -0.02 21.54 -18.21
N VAL A 29 -0.69 21.33 -17.09
CA VAL A 29 -2.13 21.03 -17.05
C VAL A 29 -2.85 22.36 -16.86
N SER A 30 -3.81 22.64 -17.75
CA SER A 30 -4.71 23.78 -17.67
C SER A 30 -5.33 23.90 -16.28
N SER A 31 -5.27 25.10 -15.71
CA SER A 31 -5.81 25.45 -14.40
C SER A 31 -7.31 25.15 -14.28
N SER A 32 -7.65 24.03 -13.66
CA SER A 32 -8.71 24.00 -12.65
C SER A 32 -8.03 24.17 -11.30
N LEU A 33 -8.35 25.23 -10.57
CA LEU A 33 -7.83 25.52 -9.24
C LEU A 33 -7.92 24.27 -8.34
N ALA A 34 -6.79 23.60 -8.13
CA ALA A 34 -6.65 22.67 -7.01
C ALA A 34 -6.83 23.50 -5.74
N SER A 35 -7.93 23.25 -5.03
CA SER A 35 -8.15 23.87 -3.73
C SER A 35 -7.09 23.36 -2.75
N PRO A 36 -6.53 24.19 -1.86
CA PRO A 36 -5.66 23.70 -0.80
C PRO A 36 -6.40 22.65 0.02
N VAL A 37 -5.92 21.40 0.03
CA VAL A 37 -6.55 20.33 0.81
C VAL A 37 -5.82 20.19 2.14
N ASN A 38 -6.62 20.23 3.22
CA ASN A 38 -6.24 19.97 4.60
C ASN A 38 -5.56 18.59 4.73
N VAL A 39 -4.50 18.50 5.55
CA VAL A 39 -3.82 17.22 5.80
C VAL A 39 -4.27 16.61 7.10
N ASP A 40 -4.94 15.47 6.98
CA ASP A 40 -4.94 14.47 8.03
C ASP A 40 -3.66 13.64 7.90
N LEU A 41 -2.70 13.89 8.77
CA LEU A 41 -1.45 13.11 8.79
C LEU A 41 -1.59 11.81 9.58
N LEU A 42 -2.73 11.63 10.24
CA LEU A 42 -3.14 10.39 10.87
C LEU A 42 -4.53 9.96 10.37
N ASP A 43 -4.79 10.02 9.07
CA ASP A 43 -5.81 9.16 8.47
C ASP A 43 -5.51 7.72 8.97
N GLY A 44 -6.44 7.10 9.69
CA GLY A 44 -6.19 5.87 10.49
C GLY A 44 -6.26 6.05 12.01
N ILE A 45 -6.29 7.29 12.50
CA ILE A 45 -7.22 7.63 13.58
C ILE A 45 -8.58 7.31 12.98
N GLY A 46 -9.20 6.20 13.35
CA GLY A 46 -10.51 5.86 12.83
C GLY A 46 -11.42 7.08 12.97
N ASP A 47 -11.70 7.74 11.86
CA ASP A 47 -12.98 7.56 11.21
C ASP A 47 -13.90 6.77 12.11
N PHE A 48 -14.58 7.50 12.96
CA PHE A 48 -15.85 7.11 13.52
C PHE A 48 -16.93 7.04 12.38
N GLU A 49 -16.50 6.85 11.13
CA GLU A 49 -17.25 6.79 9.88
C GLU A 49 -17.89 5.42 9.68
N GLN A 50 -19.09 5.33 10.23
CA GLN A 50 -20.26 4.61 9.75
C GLN A 50 -20.10 3.32 8.92
N ILE A 51 -20.69 2.31 9.57
CA ILE A 51 -21.38 1.12 9.09
C ILE A 51 -22.37 1.45 7.94
N ALA A 52 -22.44 0.58 6.92
CA ALA A 52 -23.43 0.65 5.84
C ALA A 52 -24.88 0.60 6.37
N PRO A 53 -25.91 1.08 5.64
CA PRO A 53 -27.30 0.80 6.00
C PRO A 53 -27.55 -0.70 5.86
N VAL A 54 -27.44 -1.43 6.96
CA VAL A 54 -27.66 -2.87 7.03
C VAL A 54 -29.14 -3.11 7.29
N THR A 55 -29.81 -3.75 6.35
CA THR A 55 -31.24 -4.13 6.46
C THR A 55 -31.46 -5.45 7.20
N GLU A 56 -30.40 -6.24 7.52
CA GLU A 56 -30.48 -7.50 8.29
C GLU A 56 -29.17 -7.75 9.08
N TRP A 57 -29.25 -7.99 10.40
CA TRP A 57 -28.11 -8.18 11.31
C TRP A 57 -28.15 -9.56 12.01
N GLU A 58 -27.03 -10.29 12.11
CA GLU A 58 -26.83 -11.50 12.94
C GLU A 58 -25.46 -11.51 13.68
N SER A 59 -25.38 -12.21 14.83
CA SER A 59 -24.45 -12.03 15.97
C SER A 59 -23.20 -12.96 16.05
N TYR A 60 -22.19 -12.64 16.91
CA TYR A 60 -20.89 -13.38 17.02
C TYR A 60 -20.27 -13.53 18.44
N TYR A 61 -19.52 -14.62 18.72
CA TYR A 61 -18.77 -14.87 20.00
C TYR A 61 -17.43 -15.70 19.90
N ARG A 62 -16.45 -15.50 20.83
CA ARG A 62 -15.00 -15.96 20.82
C ARG A 62 -14.62 -17.15 21.77
N ILE A 63 -13.32 -17.54 21.79
CA ILE A 63 -12.62 -18.82 22.14
C ILE A 63 -11.70 -18.71 23.41
N PRO A 64 -11.27 -19.81 24.10
CA PRO A 64 -10.20 -19.82 25.12
C PRO A 64 -8.83 -20.46 24.74
N SER A 65 -7.76 -19.89 25.34
CA SER A 65 -6.31 -20.28 25.46
C SER A 65 -5.45 -20.25 24.18
N PHE A 66 -4.25 -19.64 24.12
CA PHE A 66 -3.09 -19.66 25.04
C PHE A 66 -2.37 -18.29 25.20
N ASP A 67 -1.93 -18.05 26.44
CA ASP A 67 -0.78 -17.32 26.98
C ASP A 67 -0.13 -16.10 26.25
N ASN A 68 -0.29 -14.96 26.93
CA ASN A 68 0.21 -13.59 26.76
C ASN A 68 1.77 -13.48 26.62
N PRO A 69 2.35 -12.47 25.90
CA PRO A 69 2.23 -11.04 26.22
C PRO A 69 1.93 -10.09 25.03
N ASP A 70 0.97 -9.19 25.24
CA ASP A 70 0.95 -7.78 24.81
C ASP A 70 1.19 -7.42 23.32
N TYR A 71 0.14 -7.50 22.49
CA TYR A 71 -0.37 -6.46 21.55
C TYR A 71 -1.38 -7.11 20.58
N ASP A 72 -2.67 -6.79 20.68
CA ASP A 72 -3.71 -7.24 19.74
C ASP A 72 -4.10 -6.04 18.84
N PHE A 73 -3.59 -6.03 17.60
CA PHE A 73 -3.79 -4.99 16.60
C PHE A 73 -5.07 -5.20 15.76
N GLU A 74 -5.89 -6.23 16.03
CA GLU A 74 -6.79 -6.79 15.02
C GLU A 74 -8.29 -6.82 15.34
N SER A 75 -8.80 -6.00 16.26
CA SER A 75 -10.25 -5.98 16.44
C SER A 75 -10.83 -4.61 16.76
N ASN A 76 -11.60 -4.08 15.81
CA ASN A 76 -12.81 -3.32 16.12
C ASN A 76 -13.91 -4.23 16.72
N SER A 77 -13.55 -5.07 17.69
CA SER A 77 -14.46 -5.98 18.42
C SER A 77 -14.19 -5.93 19.93
N LEU A 78 -15.28 -5.95 20.72
CA LEU A 78 -15.32 -5.92 22.18
C LEU A 78 -14.71 -7.17 22.86
N TYR A 79 -14.04 -6.99 24.00
CA TYR A 79 -13.69 -8.07 24.95
C TYR A 79 -14.16 -7.75 26.38
N PHE A 80 -14.66 -8.77 27.09
CA PHE A 80 -14.99 -8.73 28.52
C PHE A 80 -14.11 -9.69 29.32
N THR A 81 -13.62 -9.24 30.49
CA THR A 81 -13.04 -10.09 31.55
C THR A 81 -13.83 -9.86 32.83
N GLU A 82 -14.48 -10.91 33.34
CA GLU A 82 -15.10 -10.89 34.68
C GLU A 82 -14.12 -11.54 35.68
N THR A 83 -13.84 -10.88 36.80
CA THR A 83 -13.12 -11.47 37.93
C THR A 83 -14.14 -11.89 38.98
N ARG A 84 -14.37 -13.19 39.14
CA ARG A 84 -15.02 -13.76 40.34
C ARG A 84 -14.07 -14.77 40.97
N GLY A 85 -13.21 -14.31 41.88
CA GLY A 85 -12.21 -15.15 42.54
C GLY A 85 -11.05 -15.55 41.63
N THR A 86 -10.33 -16.61 41.99
CA THR A 86 -9.06 -17.07 41.39
C THR A 86 -9.17 -17.76 40.01
N TYR A 87 -10.34 -17.74 39.35
CA TYR A 87 -10.51 -18.33 38.01
C TYR A 87 -11.21 -17.35 37.04
N ASN A 88 -10.65 -17.22 35.84
CA ASN A 88 -11.14 -16.35 34.75
C ASN A 88 -12.15 -17.10 33.86
N TYR A 89 -13.35 -16.56 33.68
CA TYR A 89 -14.32 -17.00 32.68
C TYR A 89 -14.70 -15.83 31.75
N ARG A 90 -14.92 -16.11 30.45
CA ARG A 90 -15.42 -15.17 29.42
C ARG A 90 -16.84 -15.57 29.01
N SER A 91 -17.82 -14.67 29.11
CA SER A 91 -19.23 -14.93 28.76
C SER A 91 -19.81 -13.82 27.85
N GLY A 92 -20.66 -14.23 26.90
CA GLY A 92 -21.18 -13.39 25.83
C GLY A 92 -22.61 -12.95 26.00
N VAL A 93 -22.95 -11.83 25.35
CA VAL A 93 -24.31 -11.31 25.28
C VAL A 93 -24.72 -11.21 23.80
N ASP A 94 -25.89 -11.75 23.50
CA ASP A 94 -26.59 -11.72 22.21
C ASP A 94 -27.53 -10.51 22.18
N ALA A 95 -27.62 -9.79 21.06
CA ALA A 95 -28.64 -8.77 20.80
C ALA A 95 -29.11 -8.95 19.34
N SER A 96 -30.40 -9.25 19.15
CA SER A 96 -30.94 -9.89 17.93
C SER A 96 -32.24 -9.27 17.42
N VAL A 97 -32.51 -7.96 17.61
CA VAL A 97 -33.76 -7.36 17.08
C VAL A 97 -33.60 -5.92 16.54
N VAL A 98 -34.42 -5.58 15.53
CA VAL A 98 -34.58 -4.22 14.98
C VAL A 98 -34.90 -3.23 16.11
N GLY A 99 -33.99 -2.28 16.36
CA GLY A 99 -34.06 -1.31 17.45
C GLY A 99 -32.86 -1.33 18.41
N ASP A 100 -31.91 -2.25 18.23
CA ASP A 100 -30.73 -2.35 19.08
C ASP A 100 -29.70 -1.22 18.81
N ARG A 101 -29.13 -0.71 19.92
CA ARG A 101 -28.13 0.37 20.00
C ARG A 101 -26.74 -0.24 20.19
N ILE A 102 -25.79 0.06 19.29
CA ILE A 102 -24.44 -0.51 19.31
C ILE A 102 -23.60 0.25 20.34
N ALA A 103 -22.76 -0.42 21.14
CA ALA A 103 -21.78 0.22 22.00
C ALA A 103 -20.36 -0.11 21.56
N THR A 104 -19.50 0.89 21.34
CA THR A 104 -18.07 0.68 21.02
C THR A 104 -17.15 1.22 22.13
N GLY A 105 -16.31 0.34 22.67
CA GLY A 105 -15.07 0.70 23.39
C GLY A 105 -15.18 0.85 24.92
N TRP A 106 -14.48 0.01 25.68
CA TRP A 106 -14.21 0.24 27.10
C TRP A 106 -12.76 -0.10 27.46
N ARG A 107 -12.12 0.74 28.27
CA ARG A 107 -11.02 0.39 29.19
C ARG A 107 -11.46 0.71 30.63
N ARG A 108 -11.36 -0.27 31.53
CA ARG A 108 -11.64 -0.08 32.97
C ARG A 108 -10.59 0.86 33.59
N VAL A 109 -11.00 2.01 34.10
CA VAL A 109 -10.23 2.73 35.12
C VAL A 109 -10.49 2.02 36.44
N THR A 110 -9.42 1.59 37.12
CA THR A 110 -9.49 0.89 38.41
C THR A 110 -10.35 1.66 39.41
N GLY A 111 -11.41 1.03 39.94
CA GLY A 111 -12.13 1.51 41.14
C GLY A 111 -13.66 1.58 41.07
N SER A 112 -14.29 1.56 39.89
CA SER A 112 -15.76 1.72 39.78
C SER A 112 -16.47 0.48 39.23
N THR A 113 -17.59 0.12 39.86
CA THR A 113 -18.60 -0.83 39.38
C THR A 113 -19.53 -0.11 38.40
N ILE A 114 -19.40 -0.34 37.10
CA ILE A 114 -20.37 0.11 36.10
C ILE A 114 -20.91 -1.13 35.38
N ASN A 115 -22.23 -1.31 35.40
CA ASN A 115 -22.95 -2.35 34.69
C ASN A 115 -23.41 -1.78 33.32
N PRO A 116 -22.89 -2.25 32.19
CA PRO A 116 -23.18 -1.66 30.87
C PRO A 116 -24.60 -1.93 30.36
N GLY A 117 -25.38 -2.82 31.01
CA GLY A 117 -26.65 -3.33 30.50
C GLY A 117 -27.82 -2.34 30.36
N LYS A 118 -27.65 -1.05 30.68
CA LYS A 118 -28.67 0.00 30.48
C LYS A 118 -28.11 1.37 30.08
N ASN A 119 -26.78 1.55 30.05
CA ASN A 119 -26.21 2.85 30.42
C ASN A 119 -25.46 3.63 29.32
N ILE A 120 -25.51 3.18 28.07
CA ILE A 120 -24.82 3.85 26.95
C ILE A 120 -25.64 3.72 25.67
N VAL A 121 -25.61 4.78 24.85
CA VAL A 121 -26.29 4.86 23.54
C VAL A 121 -25.31 5.42 22.52
N TYR A 122 -25.11 4.69 21.42
CA TYR A 122 -24.53 5.24 20.21
C TYR A 122 -25.56 5.11 19.10
N ASP A 123 -25.78 6.22 18.39
CA ASP A 123 -26.64 6.25 17.21
C ASP A 123 -25.80 6.75 16.03
N VAL A 124 -25.86 5.99 14.95
CA VAL A 124 -25.30 6.35 13.66
C VAL A 124 -26.43 6.97 12.83
N LEU A 125 -26.50 8.30 12.73
CA LEU A 125 -27.62 8.97 12.08
C LEU A 125 -27.41 9.09 10.56
N PRO A 126 -28.44 8.81 9.73
CA PRO A 126 -28.39 9.06 8.29
C PRO A 126 -28.52 10.57 7.99
N GLY A 127 -27.63 11.12 7.14
CA GLY A 127 -27.88 12.40 6.45
C GLY A 127 -27.20 13.66 7.01
N GLY A 128 -25.96 13.57 7.50
CA GLY A 128 -25.11 14.74 7.75
C GLY A 128 -24.68 15.45 6.46
N ILE A 129 -24.50 16.77 6.53
CA ILE A 129 -24.22 17.66 5.40
C ILE A 129 -22.76 17.49 4.96
N ALA A 130 -22.55 16.66 3.93
CA ALA A 130 -21.32 16.53 3.12
C ALA A 130 -19.99 16.25 3.85
N GLY A 131 -19.46 15.04 3.68
CA GLY A 131 -17.99 14.80 3.66
C GLY A 131 -17.37 14.06 4.83
N SER A 132 -18.03 13.95 5.98
CA SER A 132 -17.64 13.06 7.09
C SER A 132 -18.92 12.59 7.76
N PHE A 133 -19.00 11.34 8.16
CA PHE A 133 -20.25 10.86 8.76
C PHE A 133 -20.32 11.26 10.23
N CYS A 134 -21.26 12.16 10.57
CA CYS A 134 -21.56 12.57 11.94
C CYS A 134 -21.68 11.38 12.91
N GLN A 135 -21.07 11.49 14.09
CA GLN A 135 -21.26 10.51 15.17
C GLN A 135 -21.87 11.12 16.40
N TYR A 136 -22.80 10.36 16.97
CA TYR A 136 -23.40 10.64 18.23
C TYR A 136 -23.02 9.56 19.25
N PHE A 137 -22.57 9.99 20.41
CA PHE A 137 -22.38 9.10 21.55
C PHE A 137 -22.85 9.77 22.84
N ALA A 138 -23.43 8.98 23.72
CA ALA A 138 -24.07 9.47 24.94
C ALA A 138 -23.91 8.52 26.13
N MET A 139 -23.97 9.11 27.32
CA MET A 139 -24.17 8.37 28.56
C MET A 139 -25.66 8.27 28.86
N LYS A 140 -26.13 7.14 29.37
CA LYS A 140 -27.53 6.90 29.73
C LYS A 140 -27.63 6.19 31.09
N ASP A 141 -28.75 6.31 31.79
CA ASP A 141 -29.18 5.42 32.89
C ASP A 141 -28.11 5.11 33.99
N LEU A 142 -27.16 6.01 34.24
CA LEU A 142 -26.19 5.81 35.33
C LEU A 142 -26.96 5.74 36.66
N SER A 143 -26.62 4.74 37.49
CA SER A 143 -27.19 4.61 38.82
C SER A 143 -26.96 5.88 39.63
N SER A 144 -28.00 6.37 40.31
CA SER A 144 -27.94 7.60 41.12
C SER A 144 -26.67 7.68 41.96
N GLY A 145 -25.89 8.75 41.75
CA GLY A 145 -24.60 9.00 42.44
C GLY A 145 -23.36 8.40 41.76
N THR A 146 -23.50 7.78 40.58
CA THR A 146 -22.38 7.18 39.85
C THR A 146 -21.86 8.12 38.76
N SER A 147 -20.56 8.39 38.77
CA SER A 147 -19.88 9.11 37.68
C SER A 147 -19.50 8.13 36.56
N GLY A 148 -19.85 8.46 35.33
CA GLY A 148 -19.52 7.69 34.13
C GLY A 148 -18.50 8.41 33.25
N ARG A 149 -17.90 7.68 32.32
CA ARG A 149 -17.06 8.22 31.26
C ARG A 149 -17.30 7.45 29.98
N VAL A 150 -17.50 8.17 28.89
CA VAL A 150 -17.55 7.64 27.53
C VAL A 150 -16.58 8.45 26.69
N GLU A 151 -15.77 7.76 25.88
CA GLU A 151 -14.84 8.41 24.97
C GLU A 151 -14.90 7.84 23.57
N LEU A 152 -14.73 8.74 22.63
CA LEU A 152 -14.53 8.54 21.23
C LEU A 152 -13.03 8.74 21.01
N GLU A 153 -12.25 7.67 20.79
CA GLU A 153 -10.78 7.71 20.75
C GLU A 153 -10.24 7.22 19.39
N SER A 154 -9.19 7.90 18.93
CA SER A 154 -8.39 7.47 17.81
C SER A 154 -7.49 6.27 18.10
N LEU A 155 -7.11 5.51 17.08
CA LEU A 155 -5.96 4.61 17.19
C LEU A 155 -4.70 5.39 17.62
N ARG A 156 -3.84 4.71 18.37
CA ARG A 156 -2.54 5.28 18.79
C ARG A 156 -1.55 5.18 17.63
N SER A 157 -1.09 6.33 17.18
CA SER A 157 -0.10 6.41 16.10
C SER A 157 1.30 6.52 16.69
N PHE A 158 2.13 5.53 16.40
CA PHE A 158 3.52 5.49 16.87
C PHE A 158 4.41 6.40 16.02
N VAL A 159 5.10 7.33 16.68
CA VAL A 159 5.92 8.36 16.03
C VAL A 159 6.98 7.75 15.10
N ALA A 160 7.65 6.67 15.54
CA ALA A 160 8.73 6.03 14.81
C ALA A 160 8.31 5.19 13.59
N LYS A 161 7.02 4.82 13.48
CA LYS A 161 6.50 3.99 12.36
C LYS A 161 5.94 4.82 11.22
N LEU A 162 5.81 6.13 11.39
CA LEU A 162 5.45 7.06 10.34
C LEU A 162 6.72 7.36 9.52
N ARG A 163 6.75 7.04 8.22
CA ARG A 163 7.84 7.48 7.33
C ARG A 163 7.76 9.01 7.23
N LYS A 164 8.80 9.72 7.69
CA LYS A 164 8.79 11.18 7.98
C LYS A 164 7.87 11.58 9.14
N GLY A 165 7.92 10.80 10.23
CA GLY A 165 7.12 10.99 11.45
C GLY A 165 7.27 12.35 12.12
N LEU A 166 6.46 12.55 13.16
CA LEU A 166 6.53 13.74 14.00
C LEU A 166 7.96 13.91 14.52
N SER A 167 8.52 15.10 14.30
CA SER A 167 9.84 15.48 14.79
C SER A 167 9.69 16.33 16.07
N PRO A 168 10.71 16.35 16.94
CA PRO A 168 10.74 17.28 18.05
C PRO A 168 10.50 18.72 17.55
N GLY A 169 9.57 19.42 18.17
CA GLY A 169 9.12 20.76 17.78
C GLY A 169 7.91 20.79 16.85
N ASP A 170 7.48 19.67 16.29
CA ASP A 170 6.22 19.59 15.53
C ASP A 170 5.04 19.84 16.47
N LYS A 171 4.04 20.58 16.01
CA LYS A 171 2.80 20.80 16.74
C LYS A 171 1.70 19.95 16.11
N VAL A 172 1.07 19.11 16.92
CA VAL A 172 -0.11 18.34 16.55
C VAL A 172 -1.35 19.08 17.02
N THR A 173 -2.34 19.26 16.14
CA THR A 173 -3.59 19.96 16.45
C THR A 173 -4.77 19.08 16.07
N PHE A 174 -5.63 18.77 17.03
CA PHE A 174 -6.89 18.05 16.85
C PHE A 174 -8.02 19.05 16.76
N VAL A 175 -8.78 19.03 15.67
CA VAL A 175 -9.88 19.94 15.36
C VAL A 175 -11.16 19.14 15.17
N LEU A 176 -12.27 19.67 15.68
CA LEU A 176 -13.62 19.26 15.35
C LEU A 176 -14.30 20.45 14.66
N ASP A 177 -14.74 20.28 13.42
CA ASP A 177 -15.39 21.35 12.67
C ASP A 177 -16.80 21.63 13.18
N TYR A 178 -17.51 20.59 13.62
CA TYR A 178 -18.87 20.69 14.10
C TYR A 178 -19.07 19.87 15.37
N VAL A 179 -19.47 20.55 16.44
CA VAL A 179 -19.79 19.96 17.73
C VAL A 179 -21.15 20.45 18.17
N ARG A 180 -22.00 19.52 18.62
CA ARG A 180 -23.30 19.84 19.24
C ARG A 180 -23.58 18.89 20.40
N MET A 181 -24.02 19.40 21.54
CA MET A 181 -24.39 18.55 22.67
C MET A 181 -25.91 18.37 22.74
N SER A 182 -26.36 17.34 23.46
CA SER A 182 -27.77 17.12 23.76
C SER A 182 -27.96 16.72 25.22
N ASP A 183 -29.15 17.02 25.75
CA ASP A 183 -29.61 16.66 27.10
C ASP A 183 -28.65 17.02 28.25
N TYR A 184 -27.96 18.16 28.13
CA TYR A 184 -26.99 18.65 29.12
C TYR A 184 -27.57 19.64 30.14
N GLU A 185 -28.79 20.15 29.93
CA GLU A 185 -29.38 21.20 30.77
C GLU A 185 -29.52 20.76 32.23
N GLY A 186 -29.01 21.59 33.15
CA GLY A 186 -29.05 21.36 34.59
C GLY A 186 -28.02 20.35 35.12
N LEU A 187 -27.11 19.84 34.28
CA LEU A 187 -26.10 18.85 34.67
C LEU A 187 -24.76 19.49 35.07
N SER A 188 -24.64 19.93 36.33
CA SER A 188 -23.42 20.61 36.83
C SER A 188 -22.21 19.69 37.06
N GLY A 189 -22.41 18.37 37.07
CA GLY A 189 -21.37 17.36 37.31
C GLY A 189 -20.81 16.73 36.03
N LEU A 190 -21.17 17.26 34.86
CA LEU A 190 -20.85 16.69 33.55
C LEU A 190 -19.78 17.55 32.81
N THR A 191 -18.84 16.87 32.18
CA THR A 191 -17.74 17.50 31.42
C THR A 191 -17.64 16.87 30.04
N TYR A 192 -17.59 17.73 29.02
CA TYR A 192 -17.23 17.36 27.66
C TYR A 192 -15.83 17.91 27.37
N SER A 193 -14.99 17.16 26.66
CA SER A 193 -13.64 17.62 26.32
C SER A 193 -13.12 16.99 25.04
N ILE A 194 -12.29 17.73 24.30
CA ILE A 194 -11.38 17.17 23.30
C ILE A 194 -10.00 17.03 23.90
N ARG A 195 -9.26 15.98 23.50
CA ARG A 195 -7.97 15.65 24.09
C ARG A 195 -6.99 15.17 23.03
N ILE A 196 -5.71 15.50 23.22
CA ILE A 196 -4.59 14.78 22.63
C ILE A 196 -3.86 14.06 23.75
N GLN A 197 -3.75 12.75 23.64
CA GLN A 197 -3.00 11.89 24.54
C GLN A 197 -1.66 11.47 23.89
N THR A 198 -0.59 11.55 24.68
CA THR A 198 0.73 11.00 24.37
C THR A 198 1.16 10.04 25.47
N ASN A 199 2.34 9.43 25.36
CA ASN A 199 2.96 8.68 26.46
C ASN A 199 3.41 9.57 27.63
N VAL A 200 3.57 10.87 27.41
CA VAL A 200 4.07 11.81 28.43
C VAL A 200 2.95 12.57 29.13
N GLY A 201 1.76 12.64 28.55
CA GLY A 201 0.63 13.32 29.17
C GLY A 201 -0.61 13.40 28.29
N VAL A 202 -1.56 14.21 28.75
CA VAL A 202 -2.80 14.52 28.04
C VAL A 202 -2.94 16.04 28.00
N THR A 203 -3.08 16.58 26.81
CA THR A 203 -3.52 17.97 26.61
C THR A 203 -5.01 17.94 26.30
N SER A 204 -5.80 18.79 26.94
CA SER A 204 -7.26 18.77 26.81
C SER A 204 -7.85 20.16 26.78
N GLU A 205 -8.89 20.35 25.98
CA GLU A 205 -9.75 21.53 25.98
C GLU A 205 -11.17 21.13 26.41
N ARG A 206 -11.76 21.91 27.32
CA ARG A 206 -13.14 21.67 27.78
C ARG A 206 -14.12 22.21 26.75
N LEU A 207 -15.07 21.37 26.35
CA LEU A 207 -16.17 21.79 25.50
C LEU A 207 -17.34 22.24 26.38
N TYR A 208 -17.82 23.45 26.13
CA TYR A 208 -18.97 23.99 26.83
C TYR A 208 -20.23 23.69 26.02
N PRO A 209 -21.29 23.14 26.64
CA PRO A 209 -22.55 22.93 25.94
C PRO A 209 -23.10 24.23 25.36
N SER A 210 -23.64 24.14 24.15
CA SER A 210 -24.16 25.26 23.37
C SER A 210 -25.35 24.80 22.53
N ASP A 211 -26.37 25.66 22.43
CA ASP A 211 -27.57 25.40 21.63
C ASP A 211 -27.28 25.50 20.12
N THR A 212 -26.22 26.25 19.75
CA THR A 212 -25.70 26.33 18.39
C THR A 212 -24.46 25.46 18.20
N PRO A 213 -24.32 24.78 17.06
CA PRO A 213 -23.10 24.04 16.75
C PRO A 213 -21.87 24.95 16.70
N PHE A 214 -20.71 24.40 17.05
CA PHE A 214 -19.45 25.14 17.09
C PHE A 214 -18.26 24.24 16.75
N SER A 215 -17.12 24.85 16.42
CA SER A 215 -15.86 24.12 16.20
C SER A 215 -15.00 24.14 17.46
N ALA A 216 -14.16 23.14 17.64
CA ALA A 216 -13.26 23.07 18.80
C ALA A 216 -11.88 22.54 18.38
N GLU A 217 -10.82 23.03 19.01
CA GLU A 217 -9.47 22.54 18.76
C GLU A 217 -8.64 22.39 20.04
N VAL A 218 -7.69 21.47 20.01
CA VAL A 218 -6.67 21.30 21.05
C VAL A 218 -5.36 20.96 20.36
N SER A 219 -4.24 21.48 20.87
CA SER A 219 -2.93 21.19 20.29
C SER A 219 -1.90 20.81 21.34
N THR A 220 -0.91 20.02 20.94
CA THR A 220 0.27 19.72 21.75
C THR A 220 1.53 19.75 20.89
N THR A 221 2.67 20.08 21.49
CA THR A 221 3.97 20.05 20.83
C THR A 221 4.66 18.73 21.12
N ILE A 222 5.27 18.14 20.10
CA ILE A 222 6.02 16.89 20.18
C ILE A 222 7.43 17.19 20.64
N ASP A 223 7.88 16.48 21.66
CA ASP A 223 9.28 16.47 22.09
C ASP A 223 9.93 15.10 21.79
N GLU A 224 11.23 14.99 22.07
CA GLU A 224 12.02 13.78 21.82
C GLU A 224 11.55 12.54 22.60
N THR A 225 10.77 12.72 23.66
CA THR A 225 10.28 11.64 24.52
C THR A 225 8.90 11.12 24.11
N VAL A 226 8.23 11.80 23.17
CA VAL A 226 6.92 11.36 22.66
C VAL A 226 7.09 10.16 21.73
N THR A 227 6.42 9.05 22.07
CA THR A 227 6.48 7.79 21.32
C THR A 227 5.18 7.43 20.62
N PHE A 228 4.05 8.01 21.06
CA PHE A 228 2.76 7.88 20.38
C PHE A 228 1.89 9.13 20.58
N VAL A 229 0.91 9.30 19.69
CA VAL A 229 -0.14 10.32 19.77
C VAL A 229 -1.51 9.67 19.53
N SER A 230 -2.55 10.15 20.23
CA SER A 230 -3.96 9.79 20.04
C SER A 230 -4.87 10.99 20.31
N ALA A 231 -5.95 11.13 19.56
CA ALA A 231 -6.97 12.16 19.73
C ALA A 231 -8.25 11.58 20.34
N LYS A 232 -8.94 12.34 21.20
CA LYS A 232 -10.16 11.87 21.88
C LYS A 232 -11.22 12.95 21.99
N VAL A 233 -12.48 12.54 21.98
CA VAL A 233 -13.63 13.31 22.46
C VAL A 233 -14.21 12.56 23.66
N VAL A 234 -14.34 13.22 24.80
CA VAL A 234 -14.69 12.57 26.07
C VAL A 234 -15.90 13.26 26.70
N ILE A 235 -16.87 12.48 27.15
CA ILE A 235 -17.91 12.89 28.11
C ILE A 235 -17.63 12.17 29.43
N GLU A 236 -17.52 12.90 30.53
CA GLU A 236 -17.32 12.30 31.85
C GLU A 236 -18.05 13.08 32.94
N GLY A 237 -18.62 12.38 33.92
CA GLY A 237 -19.33 13.02 35.01
C GLY A 237 -20.58 12.28 35.49
N LEU A 238 -21.34 12.94 36.36
CA LEU A 238 -22.59 12.43 36.91
C LEU A 238 -23.73 12.58 35.90
N VAL A 239 -24.47 11.49 35.65
CA VAL A 239 -25.70 11.50 34.84
C VAL A 239 -26.87 11.05 35.71
N PRO A 240 -27.91 11.88 35.89
CA PRO A 240 -29.11 11.47 36.59
C PRO A 240 -29.84 10.32 35.87
N GLU A 241 -30.47 9.43 36.64
CA GLU A 241 -31.31 8.37 36.09
C GLU A 241 -32.39 8.94 35.15
N GLY A 242 -32.58 8.31 33.98
CA GLY A 242 -33.53 8.77 32.96
C GLY A 242 -33.05 9.91 32.06
N ARG A 243 -31.81 10.41 32.23
CA ARG A 243 -31.17 11.37 31.33
C ARG A 243 -30.19 10.68 30.36
N GLN A 244 -30.02 11.26 29.18
CA GLN A 244 -29.16 10.79 28.09
C GLN A 244 -28.26 11.92 27.52
N PRO A 245 -27.38 12.55 28.32
CA PRO A 245 -26.47 13.56 27.81
C PRO A 245 -25.51 12.98 26.78
N GLY A 246 -25.46 13.62 25.61
CA GLY A 246 -24.63 13.16 24.48
C GLY A 246 -23.97 14.29 23.72
N ILE A 247 -23.08 13.91 22.79
CA ILE A 247 -22.38 14.83 21.90
C ILE A 247 -22.42 14.28 20.47
N TYR A 248 -22.68 15.20 19.55
CA TYR A 248 -22.57 15.06 18.11
C TYR A 248 -21.25 15.70 17.68
N VAL A 249 -20.46 14.98 16.90
CA VAL A 249 -19.22 15.49 16.29
C VAL A 249 -19.21 15.21 14.80
N ASP A 250 -18.67 16.16 14.04
CA ASP A 250 -18.43 16.08 12.59
C ASP A 250 -17.15 16.85 12.23
N GLY A 251 -16.46 16.45 11.16
CA GLY A 251 -15.19 17.04 10.72
C GLY A 251 -14.07 16.94 11.76
N ALA A 252 -13.77 15.72 12.20
CA ALA A 252 -12.68 15.47 13.16
C ALA A 252 -11.35 15.29 12.42
N HIS A 253 -10.40 16.20 12.64
CA HIS A 253 -9.14 16.28 11.89
C HIS A 253 -7.92 16.37 12.79
N LEU A 254 -6.81 15.75 12.40
CA LEU A 254 -5.52 15.91 13.07
C LEU A 254 -4.45 16.51 12.15
N TYR A 255 -4.12 17.76 12.43
CA TYR A 255 -3.12 18.52 11.70
C TYR A 255 -1.74 18.44 12.32
N ILE A 256 -0.71 18.51 11.48
CA ILE A 256 0.68 18.72 11.89
C ILE A 256 1.17 20.06 11.34
N THR A 257 1.65 20.92 12.23
CA THR A 257 2.47 22.08 11.89
C THR A 257 3.91 21.72 12.18
N ARG A 258 4.75 21.68 11.14
CA ARG A 258 6.17 21.35 11.31
C ARG A 258 6.90 22.39 12.12
N ALA A 259 7.93 22.00 12.87
CA ALA A 259 8.77 22.92 13.62
C ALA A 259 9.25 24.09 12.73
N GLY A 260 8.93 25.32 13.11
CA GLY A 260 9.27 26.53 12.34
C GLY A 260 8.29 26.90 11.21
N SER A 261 7.28 26.07 10.92
CA SER A 261 6.16 26.40 10.04
C SER A 261 5.06 27.16 10.79
N GLN A 262 4.34 28.04 10.09
CA GLN A 262 3.13 28.69 10.59
C GLN A 262 1.84 28.06 10.05
N SER A 263 1.94 27.22 9.03
CA SER A 263 0.82 26.52 8.42
C SER A 263 0.87 25.02 8.71
N TYR A 264 -0.30 24.38 8.66
CA TYR A 264 -0.37 22.93 8.58
C TYR A 264 0.42 22.43 7.35
N GLU A 265 0.99 21.23 7.46
CA GLU A 265 1.42 20.50 6.27
C GLU A 265 0.17 20.34 5.37
N THR A 266 0.30 20.55 4.06
CA THR A 266 -0.77 20.28 3.09
C THR A 266 -0.28 19.23 2.09
N ARG A 267 -1.14 18.29 1.69
CA ARG A 267 -0.81 17.23 0.74
C ARG A 267 -1.92 17.14 -0.27
N GLU A 268 -1.51 16.94 -1.51
CA GLU A 268 -2.44 16.74 -2.61
C GLU A 268 -3.09 15.35 -2.48
N LYS A 269 -4.41 15.32 -2.54
CA LYS A 269 -5.22 14.11 -2.68
C LYS A 269 -5.93 14.17 -4.05
N PRO A 270 -5.86 13.12 -4.89
CA PRO A 270 -5.07 11.89 -4.71
C PRO A 270 -3.57 12.19 -4.65
N LEU A 271 -2.82 11.38 -3.90
CA LEU A 271 -1.36 11.47 -3.89
C LEU A 271 -0.81 11.33 -5.32
N ALA A 272 0.08 12.24 -5.70
CA ALA A 272 0.69 12.23 -7.02
C ALA A 272 1.53 10.96 -7.24
N ARG A 273 1.36 10.33 -8.41
CA ARG A 273 2.21 9.21 -8.83
C ARG A 273 3.62 9.71 -9.10
N THR A 274 4.61 8.99 -8.59
CA THR A 274 6.04 9.30 -8.77
C THR A 274 6.71 8.49 -9.88
N ARG A 275 5.94 7.69 -10.63
CA ARG A 275 6.41 6.70 -11.61
C ARG A 275 5.51 6.70 -12.85
N SER A 276 6.00 6.17 -13.97
CA SER A 276 5.23 6.02 -15.22
C SER A 276 4.64 4.62 -15.42
N VAL A 277 5.08 3.64 -14.63
CA VAL A 277 4.62 2.25 -14.72
C VAL A 277 3.50 1.96 -13.71
N ASN A 278 2.56 1.09 -14.10
CA ASN A 278 1.54 0.60 -13.19
C ASN A 278 2.15 -0.36 -12.15
N THR A 279 1.68 -0.27 -10.91
CA THR A 279 2.18 -1.11 -9.81
C THR A 279 1.09 -1.77 -8.97
N VAL A 280 1.44 -2.90 -8.37
CA VAL A 280 0.55 -3.68 -7.50
C VAL A 280 1.27 -4.07 -6.20
N GLY A 281 0.54 -4.01 -5.09
CA GLY A 281 0.99 -4.49 -3.79
C GLY A 281 0.10 -5.61 -3.24
N VAL A 282 0.68 -6.47 -2.40
CA VAL A 282 -0.06 -7.44 -1.58
C VAL A 282 0.30 -7.13 -0.13
N LEU A 283 -0.70 -6.95 0.73
CA LEU A 283 -0.53 -6.54 2.12
C LEU A 283 -1.06 -7.64 3.03
N TYR A 284 -0.26 -8.09 3.98
CA TYR A 284 -0.68 -9.05 5.02
C TYR A 284 -0.39 -8.45 6.39
N ASN A 285 -1.21 -7.48 6.84
CA ASN A 285 -0.98 -6.55 7.94
C ASN A 285 -0.42 -5.18 7.51
N PRO A 286 -1.27 -4.27 6.99
CA PRO A 286 -0.90 -2.92 6.62
C PRO A 286 -0.48 -2.06 7.82
N ALA A 287 -0.71 -2.46 9.08
CA ALA A 287 -0.18 -1.74 10.24
C ALA A 287 1.37 -1.82 10.34
N LEU A 288 1.99 -2.73 9.58
CA LEU A 288 3.44 -2.81 9.40
C LEU A 288 3.94 -1.99 8.20
N GLN A 289 3.04 -1.33 7.46
CA GLN A 289 3.31 -0.62 6.22
C GLN A 289 2.95 0.86 6.33
N ASP A 290 3.71 1.71 5.64
CA ASP A 290 3.36 3.11 5.51
C ASP A 290 2.24 3.25 4.46
N SER A 291 1.02 3.47 4.93
CA SER A 291 -0.18 3.64 4.09
C SER A 291 -0.06 4.75 3.06
N LEU A 292 0.72 5.80 3.36
CA LEU A 292 1.02 6.88 2.42
C LEU A 292 1.87 6.39 1.24
N SER A 293 2.94 5.65 1.54
CA SER A 293 3.76 5.01 0.52
C SER A 293 2.92 4.04 -0.32
N ILE A 294 2.03 3.25 0.29
CA ILE A 294 1.13 2.37 -0.47
C ILE A 294 0.24 3.18 -1.43
N ALA A 295 -0.44 4.20 -0.92
CA ALA A 295 -1.38 4.99 -1.70
C ALA A 295 -0.69 5.81 -2.81
N SER A 296 0.57 6.23 -2.63
CA SER A 296 1.36 6.88 -3.68
C SER A 296 1.98 5.89 -4.65
N ASP A 297 2.43 4.72 -4.18
CA ASP A 297 3.33 3.81 -4.90
C ASP A 297 2.62 2.62 -5.54
N CYS A 298 1.33 2.41 -5.27
CA CYS A 298 0.50 1.36 -5.86
C CYS A 298 -0.63 1.94 -6.71
N ASP A 299 -1.02 1.21 -7.76
CA ASP A 299 -2.26 1.42 -8.51
C ASP A 299 -3.31 0.35 -8.15
N TYR A 300 -2.84 -0.84 -7.75
CA TYR A 300 -3.63 -1.96 -7.29
C TYR A 300 -3.11 -2.48 -5.95
N VAL A 301 -3.99 -2.90 -5.04
CA VAL A 301 -3.61 -3.51 -3.77
C VAL A 301 -4.50 -4.71 -3.47
N VAL A 302 -3.88 -5.83 -3.11
CA VAL A 302 -4.55 -7.00 -2.54
C VAL A 302 -4.40 -6.98 -1.02
N LEU A 303 -5.52 -6.99 -0.30
CA LEU A 303 -5.59 -7.09 1.15
C LEU A 303 -5.66 -8.57 1.54
N GLY A 304 -4.63 -9.06 2.20
CA GLY A 304 -4.31 -10.48 2.35
C GLY A 304 -5.08 -11.21 3.46
N MET A 305 -5.59 -10.49 4.47
CA MET A 305 -6.40 -11.07 5.54
C MET A 305 -7.56 -10.16 5.97
N ALA A 306 -8.54 -10.73 6.66
CA ALA A 306 -9.76 -10.01 7.03
C ALA A 306 -9.50 -8.80 7.95
N SER A 307 -8.47 -8.84 8.80
CA SER A 307 -8.05 -7.70 9.62
C SER A 307 -7.55 -6.52 8.78
N ASP A 308 -7.07 -6.77 7.55
CA ASP A 308 -6.59 -5.74 6.63
C ASP A 308 -7.73 -4.97 5.95
N TYR A 309 -8.94 -5.54 5.87
CA TYR A 309 -10.05 -4.95 5.11
C TYR A 309 -10.50 -3.59 5.67
N ALA A 310 -10.29 -3.37 6.97
CA ALA A 310 -10.53 -2.08 7.61
C ALA A 310 -9.69 -0.95 6.99
N TRP A 311 -8.55 -1.27 6.36
CA TRP A 311 -7.66 -0.29 5.74
C TRP A 311 -8.09 0.13 4.34
N ALA A 312 -9.09 -0.53 3.74
CA ALA A 312 -9.51 -0.22 2.38
C ALA A 312 -9.99 1.25 2.25
N LYS A 313 -10.88 1.67 3.16
CA LYS A 313 -11.39 3.04 3.21
C LYS A 313 -10.26 4.06 3.40
N HIS A 314 -9.35 3.76 4.33
CA HIS A 314 -8.17 4.59 4.60
C HIS A 314 -7.28 4.77 3.36
N LEU A 315 -6.96 3.69 2.66
CA LEU A 315 -6.15 3.77 1.44
C LEU A 315 -6.88 4.55 0.32
N LYS A 316 -8.21 4.42 0.24
CA LYS A 316 -9.06 5.19 -0.68
C LYS A 316 -9.16 6.66 -0.33
N SER A 317 -9.14 7.04 0.96
CA SER A 317 -9.16 8.45 1.38
C SER A 317 -7.86 9.15 1.00
N LEU A 318 -6.73 8.42 1.00
CA LEU A 318 -5.43 8.92 0.54
C LEU A 318 -5.32 8.97 -0.99
N ASN A 319 -5.86 7.96 -1.68
CA ASN A 319 -5.87 7.89 -3.13
C ASN A 319 -7.18 7.23 -3.64
N PRO A 320 -8.20 8.02 -4.00
CA PRO A 320 -9.48 7.48 -4.50
C PRO A 320 -9.34 6.69 -5.80
N ASN A 321 -8.24 6.84 -6.55
CA ASN A 321 -7.98 6.10 -7.78
C ASN A 321 -7.38 4.70 -7.54
N LEU A 322 -6.93 4.40 -6.32
CA LEU A 322 -6.34 3.11 -5.98
C LEU A 322 -7.37 1.99 -6.10
N LYS A 323 -7.05 0.87 -6.76
CA LYS A 323 -7.95 -0.28 -6.82
C LYS A 323 -7.62 -1.31 -5.74
N LEU A 324 -8.61 -1.76 -5.00
CA LEU A 324 -8.48 -2.65 -3.85
C LEU A 324 -9.19 -3.97 -4.07
N TYR A 325 -8.55 -5.06 -3.67
CA TYR A 325 -9.09 -6.42 -3.77
C TYR A 325 -8.92 -7.13 -2.44
N VAL A 326 -9.93 -7.91 -2.03
CA VAL A 326 -9.81 -8.78 -0.85
C VAL A 326 -9.32 -10.17 -1.25
N TYR A 327 -8.31 -10.69 -0.57
CA TYR A 327 -7.87 -12.08 -0.74
C TYR A 327 -8.96 -13.06 -0.30
N GLN A 328 -9.25 -14.04 -1.13
CA GLN A 328 -10.15 -15.15 -0.83
C GLN A 328 -9.58 -16.44 -1.41
N ASN A 329 -9.35 -17.42 -0.55
CA ASN A 329 -9.00 -18.77 -0.97
C ASN A 329 -10.25 -19.44 -1.61
N SER A 330 -10.06 -20.06 -2.77
CA SER A 330 -11.13 -20.83 -3.42
C SER A 330 -11.54 -22.08 -2.63
N ARG A 331 -10.68 -22.59 -1.74
CA ARG A 331 -10.87 -23.83 -0.97
C ARG A 331 -11.27 -23.56 0.47
N PRO A 332 -11.93 -24.52 1.16
CA PRO A 332 -12.22 -24.37 2.58
C PRO A 332 -10.95 -24.29 3.42
N THR A 333 -10.91 -23.36 4.37
CA THR A 333 -9.75 -23.19 5.26
C THR A 333 -10.12 -23.45 6.71
N LYS A 334 -9.30 -24.24 7.40
CA LYS A 334 -9.38 -24.50 8.83
C LYS A 334 -8.51 -23.49 9.59
N GLN A 335 -9.15 -22.72 10.46
CA GLN A 335 -8.47 -21.79 11.35
C GLN A 335 -8.90 -22.07 12.78
N GLY A 336 -7.98 -22.47 13.66
CA GLY A 336 -8.28 -22.84 15.04
C GLY A 336 -9.25 -24.04 15.17
N THR A 337 -10.06 -24.02 16.23
CA THR A 337 -10.98 -25.11 16.61
C THR A 337 -12.42 -24.93 16.13
N LYS A 338 -12.74 -23.79 15.51
CA LYS A 338 -14.05 -23.48 14.93
C LYS A 338 -13.86 -22.48 13.78
N ASP A 339 -14.81 -22.42 12.85
CA ASP A 339 -14.70 -21.44 11.77
C ASP A 339 -14.79 -20.02 12.31
N PRO A 340 -13.81 -19.15 12.02
CA PRO A 340 -13.95 -17.73 12.28
C PRO A 340 -15.02 -17.15 11.35
N TYR A 341 -15.56 -15.99 11.72
CA TYR A 341 -16.62 -15.33 10.97
C TYR A 341 -16.16 -15.02 9.54
N PHE A 342 -14.90 -14.62 9.45
CA PHE A 342 -14.20 -14.36 8.21
C PHE A 342 -12.85 -15.10 8.21
N PRO A 343 -12.82 -16.38 7.80
CA PRO A 343 -11.55 -17.01 7.42
C PRO A 343 -11.04 -16.35 6.13
N ASN A 344 -9.78 -16.58 5.80
CA ASN A 344 -9.22 -16.20 4.49
C ASN A 344 -9.91 -16.91 3.30
N SER A 345 -10.90 -17.76 3.57
CA SER A 345 -11.80 -18.40 2.61
C SER A 345 -13.26 -18.04 2.89
N PRO A 346 -14.10 -17.84 1.85
CA PRO A 346 -15.55 -17.72 1.97
C PRO A 346 -16.20 -18.94 2.65
N ILE A 347 -15.58 -20.11 2.54
CA ILE A 347 -16.06 -21.34 3.13
C ILE A 347 -15.09 -21.77 4.23
N GLY A 348 -15.58 -21.86 5.46
CA GLY A 348 -14.83 -22.41 6.57
C GLY A 348 -14.85 -23.94 6.57
N TYR A 349 -13.79 -24.56 7.10
CA TYR A 349 -13.67 -26.01 7.20
C TYR A 349 -14.80 -26.64 8.03
N TYR A 350 -15.10 -26.09 9.22
CA TYR A 350 -16.06 -26.70 10.13
C TYR A 350 -17.50 -26.63 9.60
N TYR A 351 -17.85 -25.57 8.87
CA TYR A 351 -19.09 -25.39 8.13
C TYR A 351 -19.20 -26.43 7.02
N ALA A 352 -18.14 -26.60 6.22
CA ALA A 352 -18.12 -27.61 5.17
C ALA A 352 -18.31 -29.02 5.77
N VAL A 353 -17.58 -29.37 6.83
CA VAL A 353 -17.73 -30.69 7.48
C VAL A 353 -19.13 -30.92 8.05
N ALA A 354 -19.74 -29.90 8.66
CA ALA A 354 -21.02 -30.05 9.35
C ALA A 354 -22.23 -30.02 8.42
N GLN A 355 -22.18 -29.19 7.36
CA GLN A 355 -23.34 -28.94 6.50
C GLN A 355 -23.21 -29.59 5.12
N HIS A 356 -21.98 -29.69 4.61
CA HIS A 356 -21.68 -30.10 3.24
C HIS A 356 -20.44 -31.00 3.13
N PRO A 357 -20.37 -32.12 3.86
CA PRO A 357 -19.21 -33.01 3.83
C PRO A 357 -18.94 -33.57 2.41
N GLU A 358 -19.95 -33.61 1.54
CA GLU A 358 -19.86 -34.01 0.14
C GLU A 358 -18.99 -33.09 -0.73
N TRP A 359 -18.79 -31.84 -0.30
CA TRP A 359 -17.89 -30.89 -0.98
C TRP A 359 -16.43 -31.28 -0.83
N LEU A 360 -16.08 -31.95 0.27
CA LEU A 360 -14.70 -32.27 0.62
C LEU A 360 -14.27 -33.62 0.03
N PHE A 361 -12.98 -33.75 -0.23
CA PHE A 361 -12.39 -35.05 -0.56
C PHE A 361 -12.05 -35.80 0.72
N LEU A 362 -12.37 -37.10 0.77
CA LEU A 362 -11.90 -37.96 1.85
C LEU A 362 -10.39 -38.14 1.74
N ARG A 363 -9.71 -38.09 2.88
CA ARG A 363 -8.29 -38.38 2.98
C ARG A 363 -8.04 -39.85 2.68
N ASN A 364 -8.83 -40.73 3.28
CA ASN A 364 -8.78 -42.16 3.06
C ASN A 364 -10.21 -42.69 2.94
N ASP A 365 -10.48 -43.42 1.86
CA ASP A 365 -11.81 -43.98 1.59
C ASP A 365 -12.25 -44.98 2.68
N GLN A 366 -11.31 -45.48 3.47
CA GLN A 366 -11.55 -46.39 4.60
C GLN A 366 -11.80 -45.69 5.94
N VAL A 367 -11.58 -44.37 6.04
CA VAL A 367 -11.70 -43.61 7.29
C VAL A 367 -12.70 -42.46 7.12
N PRO A 368 -14.01 -42.71 7.39
CA PRO A 368 -15.03 -41.68 7.28
C PRO A 368 -14.75 -40.48 8.19
N GLY A 369 -14.98 -39.27 7.68
CA GLY A 369 -14.83 -38.02 8.44
C GLY A 369 -13.41 -37.46 8.51
N GLU A 370 -12.43 -38.11 7.86
CA GLU A 370 -11.11 -37.53 7.64
C GLU A 370 -11.00 -36.99 6.21
N TYR A 371 -10.70 -35.69 6.08
CA TYR A 371 -10.69 -34.99 4.80
C TYR A 371 -9.27 -34.64 4.34
N ALA A 372 -9.05 -34.69 3.03
CA ALA A 372 -7.78 -34.40 2.41
C ALA A 372 -7.48 -32.90 2.46
N PHE A 373 -6.22 -32.56 2.74
CA PHE A 373 -5.71 -31.19 2.80
C PHE A 373 -4.48 -31.03 1.92
N CYS A 374 -4.18 -29.79 1.56
CA CYS A 374 -3.00 -29.40 0.80
C CYS A 374 -1.74 -29.70 1.64
N PRO A 375 -0.80 -30.56 1.18
CA PRO A 375 0.40 -30.87 1.93
C PRO A 375 1.27 -29.65 2.26
N GLU A 376 1.31 -28.68 1.35
CA GLU A 376 2.06 -27.43 1.49
C GLU A 376 1.40 -26.47 2.49
N TRP A 377 0.07 -26.49 2.56
CA TRP A 377 -0.74 -25.63 3.42
C TRP A 377 -1.80 -26.45 4.15
N PRO A 378 -1.45 -27.12 5.26
CA PRO A 378 -2.35 -28.08 5.94
C PRO A 378 -3.63 -27.50 6.54
N SER A 379 -3.77 -26.17 6.53
CA SER A 379 -5.01 -25.47 6.86
C SER A 379 -6.01 -25.46 5.70
N GLU A 380 -5.61 -25.78 4.48
CA GLU A 380 -6.44 -25.71 3.27
C GLU A 380 -6.91 -27.09 2.84
N TYR A 381 -8.21 -27.27 2.73
CA TYR A 381 -8.83 -28.57 2.45
C TYR A 381 -9.26 -28.67 0.99
N TRP A 382 -9.00 -29.82 0.38
CA TRP A 382 -9.42 -30.07 -0.99
C TRP A 382 -10.94 -30.10 -1.09
N ALA A 383 -11.50 -29.37 -2.05
CA ALA A 383 -12.93 -29.30 -2.28
C ALA A 383 -13.29 -29.38 -3.76
N LYS A 384 -14.49 -29.88 -4.05
CA LYS A 384 -15.09 -30.00 -5.38
C LYS A 384 -15.68 -28.67 -5.80
N LEU A 385 -14.83 -27.72 -6.20
CA LEU A 385 -15.20 -26.34 -6.52
C LEU A 385 -16.24 -26.19 -7.64
N TRP A 386 -16.46 -27.25 -8.42
CA TRP A 386 -17.37 -27.26 -9.58
C TRP A 386 -18.82 -27.65 -9.24
N LEU A 387 -19.13 -27.93 -7.98
CA LEU A 387 -20.49 -28.18 -7.53
C LEU A 387 -21.27 -26.86 -7.48
N ASP A 388 -22.51 -26.87 -7.96
CA ASP A 388 -23.29 -25.63 -8.13
C ASP A 388 -23.61 -24.98 -6.77
N ASP A 389 -23.97 -25.77 -5.76
CA ASP A 389 -24.22 -25.30 -4.39
C ASP A 389 -22.96 -24.76 -3.70
N TYR A 390 -21.79 -25.36 -3.96
CA TYR A 390 -20.50 -24.82 -3.53
C TYR A 390 -20.25 -23.44 -4.16
N ILE A 391 -20.42 -23.32 -5.48
CA ILE A 391 -20.24 -22.07 -6.23
C ILE A 391 -21.15 -20.97 -5.67
N GLU A 392 -22.45 -21.24 -5.53
CA GLU A 392 -23.41 -20.27 -5.02
C GLU A 392 -23.07 -19.82 -3.59
N THR A 393 -22.67 -20.75 -2.72
CA THR A 393 -22.30 -20.43 -1.34
C THR A 393 -21.02 -19.59 -1.30
N TRP A 394 -20.00 -19.98 -2.06
CA TRP A 394 -18.72 -19.28 -2.11
C TRP A 394 -18.90 -17.86 -2.64
N VAL A 395 -19.59 -17.69 -3.79
CA VAL A 395 -19.72 -16.40 -4.47
C VAL A 395 -20.55 -15.41 -3.65
N THR A 396 -21.63 -15.89 -3.01
CA THR A 396 -22.49 -15.05 -2.16
C THR A 396 -21.70 -14.49 -0.99
N ARG A 397 -20.94 -15.33 -0.29
CA ARG A 397 -20.11 -14.91 0.84
C ARG A 397 -18.94 -14.02 0.42
N ALA A 398 -18.31 -14.31 -0.72
CA ALA A 398 -17.23 -13.49 -1.25
C ALA A 398 -17.71 -12.07 -1.64
N ILE A 399 -18.84 -11.95 -2.34
CA ILE A 399 -19.45 -10.66 -2.69
C ILE A 399 -19.81 -9.86 -1.43
N ALA A 400 -20.39 -10.50 -0.42
CA ALA A 400 -20.70 -9.85 0.85
C ALA A 400 -19.44 -9.23 1.50
N ARG A 401 -18.31 -9.94 1.48
CA ARG A 401 -17.03 -9.46 2.03
C ARG A 401 -16.45 -8.29 1.24
N VAL A 402 -16.46 -8.38 -0.08
CA VAL A 402 -15.94 -7.32 -0.96
C VAL A 402 -16.72 -6.03 -0.72
N ARG A 403 -18.05 -6.14 -0.63
CA ARG A 403 -18.94 -4.99 -0.32
C ARG A 403 -18.69 -4.44 1.07
N SER A 404 -18.58 -5.28 2.09
CA SER A 404 -18.30 -4.81 3.46
C SER A 404 -16.94 -4.10 3.57
N ALA A 405 -15.96 -4.54 2.77
CA ALA A 405 -14.63 -3.93 2.70
C ALA A 405 -14.59 -2.67 1.81
N SER A 406 -15.65 -2.35 1.06
CA SER A 406 -15.64 -1.26 0.08
C SER A 406 -14.53 -1.39 -0.98
N CYS A 407 -14.25 -2.63 -1.41
CA CYS A 407 -13.23 -2.95 -2.41
C CYS A 407 -13.84 -3.10 -3.81
N GLU A 408 -13.03 -2.94 -4.86
CA GLU A 408 -13.42 -3.13 -6.26
C GLU A 408 -13.68 -4.59 -6.61
N GLY A 409 -13.08 -5.53 -5.89
CA GLY A 409 -13.14 -6.91 -6.27
C GLY A 409 -12.52 -7.89 -5.30
N VAL A 410 -12.39 -9.12 -5.78
CA VAL A 410 -11.80 -10.24 -5.06
C VAL A 410 -10.50 -10.68 -5.75
N PHE A 411 -9.49 -11.00 -4.95
CA PHE A 411 -8.35 -11.81 -5.37
C PHE A 411 -8.65 -13.26 -5.01
N VAL A 412 -8.67 -14.15 -5.99
CA VAL A 412 -9.02 -15.57 -5.81
C VAL A 412 -7.79 -16.43 -5.94
N ASP A 413 -7.45 -17.11 -4.86
CA ASP A 413 -6.29 -18.00 -4.81
C ASP A 413 -6.66 -19.47 -5.05
N ASN A 414 -5.66 -20.32 -5.26
CA ASN A 414 -5.78 -21.77 -5.44
C ASN A 414 -6.57 -22.23 -6.69
N LEU A 415 -6.46 -21.47 -7.79
CA LEU A 415 -7.16 -21.72 -9.06
C LEU A 415 -6.48 -22.76 -9.97
N SER A 416 -5.70 -23.68 -9.41
CA SER A 416 -4.87 -24.61 -10.18
C SER A 416 -5.50 -26.00 -10.27
N PRO A 417 -5.47 -26.65 -11.46
CA PRO A 417 -5.80 -28.06 -11.57
C PRO A 417 -4.77 -28.90 -10.80
N SER A 418 -5.13 -30.14 -10.48
CA SER A 418 -4.27 -31.07 -9.72
C SER A 418 -4.32 -32.47 -10.31
N ASN A 419 -3.18 -33.16 -10.27
CA ASN A 419 -3.09 -34.56 -10.68
C ASN A 419 -3.23 -35.46 -9.46
N PHE A 420 -3.96 -36.56 -9.63
CA PHE A 420 -4.18 -37.53 -8.55
C PHE A 420 -2.87 -38.07 -7.96
N ALA A 421 -2.74 -38.02 -6.64
CA ALA A 421 -1.63 -38.64 -5.91
C ALA A 421 -2.01 -39.02 -4.47
N ARG A 422 -1.44 -40.14 -4.00
CA ARG A 422 -1.56 -40.67 -2.63
C ARG A 422 -0.19 -40.88 -1.99
N ASP A 423 -0.12 -40.83 -0.67
CA ASP A 423 1.07 -41.22 0.10
C ASP A 423 1.21 -42.75 0.22
N SER A 424 2.29 -43.22 0.86
CA SER A 424 2.56 -44.65 1.08
C SER A 424 1.53 -45.34 1.98
N ASN A 425 0.76 -44.58 2.75
CA ASN A 425 -0.30 -45.09 3.63
C ASN A 425 -1.67 -45.08 2.94
N GLY A 426 -1.72 -44.70 1.66
CA GLY A 426 -2.96 -44.59 0.88
C GLY A 426 -3.75 -43.31 1.15
N ASN A 427 -3.21 -42.33 1.88
CA ASN A 427 -3.89 -41.04 2.08
C ASN A 427 -3.81 -40.19 0.82
N LEU A 428 -4.90 -39.53 0.46
CA LEU A 428 -4.98 -38.60 -0.65
C LEU A 428 -4.14 -37.36 -0.34
N LEU A 429 -3.15 -37.10 -1.20
CA LEU A 429 -2.34 -35.88 -1.17
C LEU A 429 -2.91 -34.83 -2.12
N TYR A 430 -3.24 -35.25 -3.35
CA TYR A 430 -3.82 -34.39 -4.38
C TYR A 430 -4.98 -35.14 -5.06
N PRO A 431 -6.20 -34.60 -5.08
CA PRO A 431 -7.28 -35.14 -5.90
C PRO A 431 -7.00 -34.93 -7.39
N GLN A 432 -7.68 -35.69 -8.26
CA GLN A 432 -7.77 -35.31 -9.66
C GLN A 432 -8.71 -34.11 -9.77
N ILE A 433 -8.19 -32.98 -10.24
CA ILE A 433 -8.97 -31.78 -10.58
C ILE A 433 -8.61 -31.38 -12.01
N ASP A 434 -9.58 -31.51 -12.90
CA ASP A 434 -9.42 -31.22 -14.31
C ASP A 434 -9.59 -29.73 -14.62
N VAL A 435 -9.03 -29.29 -15.74
CA VAL A 435 -9.06 -27.89 -16.19
C VAL A 435 -10.50 -27.38 -16.35
N TRP A 436 -11.42 -28.19 -16.88
CA TRP A 436 -12.83 -27.79 -17.04
C TRP A 436 -13.53 -27.51 -15.70
N GLN A 437 -13.10 -28.15 -14.61
CA GLN A 437 -13.69 -27.94 -13.28
C GLN A 437 -13.31 -26.56 -12.74
N MET A 438 -12.05 -26.15 -12.92
CA MET A 438 -11.61 -24.78 -12.59
C MET A 438 -12.26 -23.75 -13.52
N GLN A 439 -12.37 -24.09 -14.81
CA GLN A 439 -13.05 -23.26 -15.79
C GLN A 439 -14.52 -23.02 -15.39
N LYS A 440 -15.25 -24.07 -14.98
CA LYS A 440 -16.65 -23.97 -14.53
C LYS A 440 -16.78 -23.03 -13.32
N PHE A 441 -15.94 -23.21 -12.31
CA PHE A 441 -15.93 -22.35 -11.11
C PHE A 441 -15.67 -20.89 -11.48
N LEU A 442 -14.58 -20.61 -12.21
CA LEU A 442 -14.19 -19.24 -12.55
C LEU A 442 -15.22 -18.51 -13.40
N ARG A 443 -15.81 -19.18 -14.39
CA ARG A 443 -16.87 -18.60 -15.21
C ARG A 443 -18.07 -18.17 -14.38
N ALA A 444 -18.51 -19.05 -13.50
CA ALA A 444 -19.69 -18.80 -12.67
C ALA A 444 -19.45 -17.60 -11.75
N ILE A 445 -18.29 -17.54 -11.07
CA ILE A 445 -18.00 -16.40 -10.19
C ILE A 445 -17.77 -15.11 -10.97
N CYS A 446 -17.11 -15.13 -12.13
CA CYS A 446 -16.86 -13.91 -12.94
C CYS A 446 -18.18 -13.25 -13.34
N GLN A 447 -19.13 -14.03 -13.87
CA GLN A 447 -20.44 -13.51 -14.26
C GLN A 447 -21.23 -12.91 -13.08
N ARG A 448 -21.17 -13.57 -11.92
CA ARG A 448 -21.86 -13.12 -10.70
C ARG A 448 -21.23 -11.85 -10.12
N PHE A 449 -19.90 -11.76 -10.10
CA PHE A 449 -19.18 -10.56 -9.68
C PHE A 449 -19.43 -9.38 -10.62
N GLU A 450 -19.37 -9.60 -11.95
CA GLU A 450 -19.68 -8.57 -12.94
C GLU A 450 -21.11 -8.05 -12.79
N SER A 451 -22.09 -8.97 -12.59
CA SER A 451 -23.49 -8.61 -12.31
C SER A 451 -23.66 -7.80 -11.03
N ALA A 452 -22.75 -7.96 -10.06
CA ALA A 452 -22.70 -7.20 -8.82
C ALA A 452 -21.92 -5.88 -8.93
N GLY A 453 -21.35 -5.55 -10.10
CA GLY A 453 -20.51 -4.38 -10.32
C GLY A 453 -19.09 -4.52 -9.76
N LEU A 454 -18.61 -5.75 -9.56
CA LEU A 454 -17.33 -6.07 -8.93
C LEU A 454 -16.39 -6.81 -9.90
N GLU A 455 -15.09 -6.76 -9.61
CA GLU A 455 -14.04 -7.36 -10.43
C GLU A 455 -13.49 -8.65 -9.81
N VAL A 456 -13.02 -9.57 -10.65
CA VAL A 456 -12.30 -10.78 -10.22
C VAL A 456 -10.85 -10.68 -10.67
N MET A 457 -9.95 -10.82 -9.71
CA MET A 457 -8.52 -11.04 -9.90
C MET A 457 -8.21 -12.51 -9.60
N GLY A 458 -7.81 -13.29 -10.60
CA GLY A 458 -7.46 -14.69 -10.41
C GLY A 458 -5.96 -14.87 -10.26
N ASN A 459 -5.53 -15.58 -9.22
CA ASN A 459 -4.15 -16.05 -9.12
C ASN A 459 -3.89 -17.12 -10.20
N ALA A 460 -3.04 -16.78 -11.17
CA ALA A 460 -2.61 -17.64 -12.27
C ALA A 460 -1.15 -18.04 -12.07
N CYS A 461 -0.82 -18.44 -10.84
CA CYS A 461 0.53 -18.71 -10.40
C CYS A 461 1.21 -19.81 -11.28
N GLY A 462 2.21 -19.39 -12.06
CA GLY A 462 3.02 -20.30 -12.87
C GLY A 462 2.43 -20.77 -14.21
N PHE A 463 1.29 -20.24 -14.67
CA PHE A 463 0.69 -20.65 -15.94
C PHE A 463 1.41 -20.07 -17.17
N ASP A 464 1.43 -20.85 -18.26
CA ASP A 464 1.66 -20.32 -19.60
C ASP A 464 0.31 -19.96 -20.23
N LEU A 465 0.07 -18.66 -20.42
CA LEU A 465 -1.21 -18.16 -20.95
C LEU A 465 -1.41 -18.51 -22.44
N ASN A 466 -0.37 -18.99 -23.12
CA ASN A 466 -0.43 -19.37 -24.53
C ASN A 466 -0.62 -20.87 -24.74
N SER A 467 -0.64 -21.69 -23.70
CA SER A 467 -0.73 -23.15 -23.87
C SER A 467 -1.48 -23.88 -22.75
N GLY A 468 -1.99 -25.07 -23.08
CA GLY A 468 -2.59 -26.01 -22.14
C GLY A 468 -3.71 -25.41 -21.28
N SER A 469 -3.56 -25.52 -19.96
CA SER A 469 -4.53 -25.07 -18.97
C SER A 469 -4.62 -23.54 -18.87
N GLY A 470 -3.55 -22.81 -19.16
CA GLY A 470 -3.52 -21.35 -19.02
C GLY A 470 -4.43 -20.67 -20.04
N SER A 471 -4.33 -21.06 -21.31
CA SER A 471 -5.24 -20.54 -22.33
C SER A 471 -6.69 -20.97 -22.09
N ALA A 472 -6.92 -22.24 -21.72
CA ALA A 472 -8.26 -22.75 -21.46
C ALA A 472 -9.00 -22.00 -20.33
N ILE A 473 -8.27 -21.55 -19.30
CA ILE A 473 -8.85 -20.85 -18.15
C ILE A 473 -8.93 -19.34 -18.38
N PHE A 474 -7.90 -18.72 -18.96
CA PHE A 474 -7.75 -17.25 -18.92
C PHE A 474 -7.95 -16.55 -20.26
N ASP A 475 -7.66 -17.20 -21.40
CA ASP A 475 -7.79 -16.58 -22.73
C ASP A 475 -9.27 -16.32 -23.05
N PRO A 476 -9.70 -15.06 -23.19
CA PRO A 476 -11.10 -14.69 -23.40
C PRO A 476 -11.68 -15.17 -24.74
N PHE A 477 -10.85 -15.62 -25.68
CA PHE A 477 -11.26 -16.11 -27.00
C PHE A 477 -11.06 -17.61 -27.18
N TRP A 478 -10.60 -18.31 -26.14
CA TRP A 478 -10.27 -19.73 -26.22
C TRP A 478 -11.45 -20.59 -26.67
N GLN A 479 -11.14 -21.54 -27.55
CA GLN A 479 -12.05 -22.58 -28.01
C GLN A 479 -11.48 -23.96 -27.67
N PRO A 480 -12.31 -24.94 -27.30
CA PRO A 480 -11.87 -26.31 -27.07
C PRO A 480 -11.11 -26.88 -28.27
N THR A 481 -9.85 -27.25 -28.03
CA THR A 481 -8.98 -27.98 -28.97
C THR A 481 -8.38 -29.19 -28.27
N ALA A 482 -7.91 -30.19 -29.00
CA ALA A 482 -7.40 -31.42 -28.39
C ALA A 482 -6.26 -31.11 -27.39
N PRO A 483 -6.25 -31.71 -26.19
CA PRO A 483 -7.09 -32.80 -25.69
C PRO A 483 -8.42 -32.38 -25.03
N TYR A 484 -8.78 -31.10 -25.06
CA TYR A 484 -9.95 -30.51 -24.38
C TYR A 484 -11.26 -30.58 -25.19
N THR A 485 -11.36 -31.41 -26.23
CA THR A 485 -12.53 -31.47 -27.14
C THR A 485 -13.73 -32.23 -26.57
N THR A 486 -13.82 -32.39 -25.26
CA THR A 486 -14.94 -33.11 -24.60
C THR A 486 -16.07 -32.14 -24.23
N PRO A 487 -17.32 -32.62 -24.07
CA PRO A 487 -18.48 -31.76 -23.78
C PRO A 487 -18.37 -30.96 -22.47
N GLU A 488 -17.49 -31.37 -21.54
CA GLU A 488 -17.27 -30.69 -20.27
C GLU A 488 -16.55 -29.34 -20.43
N TYR A 489 -15.80 -29.13 -21.52
CA TYR A 489 -15.10 -27.89 -21.79
C TYR A 489 -15.97 -26.91 -22.56
N THR A 490 -16.02 -25.66 -22.08
CA THR A 490 -16.82 -24.61 -22.70
C THR A 490 -15.91 -23.56 -23.38
N PRO A 491 -16.30 -22.98 -24.54
CA PRO A 491 -15.65 -21.81 -25.14
C PRO A 491 -15.61 -20.56 -24.25
N ASN A 492 -14.47 -19.90 -24.11
CA ASN A 492 -14.34 -18.68 -23.30
C ASN A 492 -15.04 -17.49 -23.98
N SER A 493 -15.39 -16.49 -23.17
CA SER A 493 -15.80 -15.17 -23.61
C SER A 493 -15.17 -14.09 -22.71
N PRO A 494 -15.08 -12.83 -23.17
CA PRO A 494 -14.58 -11.73 -22.36
C PRO A 494 -15.33 -11.46 -21.04
N GLN A 495 -16.55 -11.98 -20.86
CA GLN A 495 -17.30 -11.88 -19.59
C GLN A 495 -17.09 -13.09 -18.68
N ALA A 496 -16.61 -14.20 -19.26
CA ALA A 496 -16.52 -15.48 -18.58
C ALA A 496 -15.11 -15.80 -18.07
N THR A 497 -14.11 -14.94 -18.33
CA THR A 497 -12.77 -15.06 -17.73
C THR A 497 -12.45 -13.85 -16.86
N VAL A 498 -11.50 -14.02 -15.95
CA VAL A 498 -11.10 -12.98 -14.98
C VAL A 498 -10.62 -11.72 -15.70
N LYS A 499 -10.91 -10.55 -15.13
CA LYS A 499 -10.43 -9.27 -15.64
C LYS A 499 -8.96 -9.07 -15.32
N HIS A 500 -8.55 -9.46 -14.12
CA HIS A 500 -7.19 -9.32 -13.63
C HIS A 500 -6.56 -10.70 -13.46
N ILE A 501 -5.43 -10.92 -14.11
CA ILE A 501 -4.64 -12.15 -14.01
C ILE A 501 -3.43 -11.82 -13.15
N PHE A 502 -3.23 -12.56 -12.07
CA PHE A 502 -2.13 -12.32 -11.15
C PHE A 502 -1.09 -13.42 -11.25
N GLN A 503 0.13 -13.07 -11.68
CA GLN A 503 1.26 -13.97 -11.80
C GLN A 503 2.16 -13.77 -10.58
N GLU A 504 1.87 -14.49 -9.49
CA GLU A 504 2.51 -14.31 -8.17
C GLU A 504 4.03 -14.54 -8.14
N TRP A 505 4.51 -15.45 -8.98
CA TRP A 505 5.92 -15.85 -9.06
C TRP A 505 6.50 -15.43 -10.40
N SER A 506 6.40 -14.16 -10.75
CA SER A 506 6.93 -13.68 -12.02
C SER A 506 8.44 -13.84 -12.05
N PHE A 507 8.96 -14.36 -13.16
CA PHE A 507 10.40 -14.52 -13.46
C PHE A 507 11.16 -15.57 -12.64
N VAL A 508 10.52 -16.21 -11.65
CA VAL A 508 11.10 -17.28 -10.80
C VAL A 508 10.08 -18.37 -10.54
N LYS A 509 10.48 -19.63 -10.63
CA LYS A 509 9.57 -20.77 -10.55
C LYS A 509 9.59 -21.39 -9.16
N PRO A 510 8.44 -21.61 -8.49
CA PRO A 510 8.44 -22.37 -7.24
C PRO A 510 8.60 -23.87 -7.54
N ILE A 511 9.53 -24.52 -6.82
CA ILE A 511 9.76 -25.97 -6.87
C ILE A 511 9.97 -26.45 -5.43
N GLY A 512 9.05 -27.28 -4.93
CA GLY A 512 9.15 -27.89 -3.59
C GLY A 512 9.28 -26.87 -2.45
N GLY A 513 8.51 -25.78 -2.52
CA GLY A 513 8.55 -24.69 -1.53
C GLY A 513 9.78 -23.76 -1.65
N LYS A 514 10.59 -23.90 -2.70
CA LYS A 514 11.75 -23.02 -2.98
C LYS A 514 11.53 -22.25 -4.26
N MET A 515 11.99 -21.00 -4.31
CA MET A 515 12.04 -20.23 -5.55
C MET A 515 13.30 -20.60 -6.33
N VAL A 516 13.13 -21.10 -7.54
CA VAL A 516 14.21 -21.56 -8.43
C VAL A 516 14.14 -20.78 -9.74
N TYR A 517 15.27 -20.26 -10.18
CA TYR A 517 15.35 -19.63 -11.49
C TYR A 517 15.28 -20.65 -12.62
N ASP A 518 14.44 -20.39 -13.62
CA ASP A 518 14.34 -21.16 -14.84
C ASP A 518 14.16 -20.19 -16.01
N LYS A 519 15.09 -20.22 -16.98
CA LYS A 519 15.10 -19.28 -18.10
C LYS A 519 13.91 -19.47 -19.05
N ASN A 520 13.39 -20.69 -19.19
CA ASN A 520 12.22 -20.96 -20.02
C ASN A 520 10.97 -20.40 -19.35
N PHE A 521 10.86 -20.57 -18.03
CA PHE A 521 9.81 -19.98 -17.22
C PHE A 521 9.85 -18.44 -17.23
N TRP A 522 11.05 -17.86 -17.16
CA TRP A 522 11.26 -16.42 -17.38
C TRP A 522 10.67 -15.97 -18.73
N MET A 523 10.98 -16.70 -19.80
CA MET A 523 10.45 -16.39 -21.14
C MET A 523 8.92 -16.56 -21.23
N ILE A 524 8.35 -17.53 -20.51
CA ILE A 524 6.88 -17.68 -20.40
C ILE A 524 6.27 -16.42 -19.78
N CYS A 525 6.86 -15.88 -18.70
CA CYS A 525 6.36 -14.65 -18.08
C CYS A 525 6.38 -13.46 -19.06
N ILE A 526 7.43 -13.35 -19.88
CA ILE A 526 7.53 -12.36 -20.96
C ILE A 526 6.38 -12.54 -21.98
N ARG A 527 6.18 -13.77 -22.48
CA ARG A 527 5.12 -14.10 -23.46
C ARG A 527 3.71 -13.96 -22.89
N ASN A 528 3.52 -14.09 -21.59
CA ASN A 528 2.24 -13.85 -20.92
C ASN A 528 1.84 -12.37 -21.00
N MET A 529 2.79 -11.44 -20.79
CA MET A 529 2.55 -10.00 -20.97
C MET A 529 2.16 -9.67 -22.41
N GLU A 530 2.81 -10.29 -23.39
CA GLU A 530 2.47 -10.14 -24.81
C GLU A 530 1.11 -10.75 -25.16
N ALA A 531 0.73 -11.87 -24.52
CA ALA A 531 -0.57 -12.52 -24.73
C ALA A 531 -1.71 -11.58 -24.34
N VAL A 532 -1.64 -10.96 -23.16
CA VAL A 532 -2.64 -9.99 -22.70
C VAL A 532 -2.73 -8.79 -23.64
N LYS A 533 -1.59 -8.27 -24.10
CA LYS A 533 -1.57 -7.23 -25.15
C LYS A 533 -2.29 -7.67 -26.42
N ARG A 534 -2.03 -8.88 -26.92
CA ARG A 534 -2.71 -9.40 -28.12
C ARG A 534 -4.22 -9.54 -27.92
N TRP A 535 -4.66 -10.07 -26.77
CA TRP A 535 -6.08 -10.20 -26.46
C TRP A 535 -6.79 -8.85 -26.41
N ASN A 536 -6.19 -7.84 -25.76
CA ASN A 536 -6.81 -6.52 -25.69
C ASN A 536 -6.81 -5.78 -27.03
N LEU A 537 -5.76 -5.92 -27.84
CA LEU A 537 -5.78 -5.38 -29.21
C LEU A 537 -6.88 -6.02 -30.06
N ALA A 538 -7.13 -7.32 -29.90
CA ALA A 538 -8.25 -7.99 -30.56
C ALA A 538 -9.61 -7.46 -30.06
N MET A 539 -9.77 -7.23 -28.75
CA MET A 539 -10.98 -6.58 -28.20
C MET A 539 -11.20 -5.18 -28.77
N ILE A 540 -10.14 -4.37 -28.86
CA ILE A 540 -10.19 -3.01 -29.43
C ILE A 540 -10.59 -3.06 -30.91
N GLN A 541 -9.97 -3.95 -31.69
CA GLN A 541 -10.32 -4.15 -33.10
C GLN A 541 -11.77 -4.59 -33.29
N ALA A 542 -12.28 -5.42 -32.37
CA ALA A 542 -13.65 -5.87 -32.34
C ALA A 542 -14.62 -4.84 -31.72
N GLN A 543 -14.15 -3.63 -31.36
CA GLN A 543 -14.92 -2.56 -30.72
C GLN A 543 -15.65 -3.01 -29.44
N MET A 544 -15.04 -3.94 -28.70
CA MET A 544 -15.58 -4.39 -27.42
C MET A 544 -15.43 -3.31 -26.35
N ASP A 545 -16.30 -3.38 -25.34
CA ASP A 545 -16.26 -2.49 -24.18
C ASP A 545 -14.90 -2.59 -23.48
N SER A 546 -14.25 -1.45 -23.24
CA SER A 546 -12.93 -1.39 -22.59
C SER A 546 -12.94 -1.93 -21.16
N ARG A 547 -14.11 -2.02 -20.50
CA ARG A 547 -14.28 -2.67 -19.20
C ARG A 547 -13.95 -4.16 -19.24
N LEU A 548 -13.98 -4.77 -20.43
CA LEU A 548 -13.62 -6.17 -20.68
C LEU A 548 -12.12 -6.37 -20.91
N HIS A 549 -11.31 -5.31 -21.01
CA HIS A 549 -9.87 -5.50 -21.17
C HIS A 549 -9.24 -6.25 -19.99
N ARG A 550 -8.25 -7.07 -20.30
CA ARG A 550 -7.50 -7.89 -19.36
C ARG A 550 -6.29 -7.17 -18.82
N TYR A 551 -5.93 -7.44 -17.59
CA TYR A 551 -4.72 -6.91 -16.96
C TYR A 551 -3.86 -8.05 -16.42
N LEU A 552 -2.55 -7.96 -16.60
CA LEU A 552 -1.60 -8.90 -16.02
C LEU A 552 -0.77 -8.22 -14.93
N HIS A 553 -0.89 -8.73 -13.72
CA HIS A 553 -0.11 -8.33 -12.56
C HIS A 553 1.09 -9.25 -12.44
N ALA A 554 2.25 -8.78 -12.90
CA ALA A 554 3.52 -9.47 -12.74
C ALA A 554 4.07 -9.18 -11.34
N TYR A 555 3.78 -10.08 -10.40
CA TYR A 555 4.20 -9.96 -9.02
C TYR A 555 5.40 -10.87 -8.75
N VAL A 556 6.37 -10.38 -7.99
CA VAL A 556 7.54 -11.15 -7.61
C VAL A 556 7.55 -11.34 -6.11
N ASP A 557 7.11 -12.50 -5.65
CA ASP A 557 7.30 -12.90 -4.26
C ASP A 557 8.67 -13.53 -4.04
N LEU A 558 9.48 -12.89 -3.18
CA LEU A 558 10.82 -13.35 -2.82
C LEU A 558 10.86 -14.11 -1.48
N SER A 559 9.71 -14.51 -0.90
CA SER A 559 9.56 -15.28 0.36
C SER A 559 10.54 -16.44 0.57
N ALA A 560 11.12 -17.02 -0.48
CA ALA A 560 12.18 -18.03 -0.38
C ALA A 560 13.47 -17.74 -1.19
N ALA A 561 13.77 -16.49 -1.56
CA ALA A 561 14.93 -16.12 -2.38
C ALA A 561 16.29 -16.14 -1.65
N THR A 562 16.35 -16.59 -0.40
CA THR A 562 17.57 -16.64 0.43
C THR A 562 18.59 -17.71 0.03
N TYR A 563 18.35 -18.47 -1.05
CA TYR A 563 19.16 -19.65 -1.39
C TYR A 563 19.99 -19.55 -2.68
N ASP A 564 19.87 -18.48 -3.46
CA ASP A 564 20.76 -18.27 -4.62
C ASP A 564 21.86 -17.24 -4.29
N SER A 565 23.06 -17.77 -4.02
CA SER A 565 24.25 -16.98 -3.68
C SER A 565 24.75 -16.06 -4.79
N ALA A 566 24.26 -16.19 -6.01
CA ALA A 566 24.80 -15.45 -7.14
C ALA A 566 24.42 -13.96 -7.16
N PHE A 567 23.41 -13.50 -6.40
CA PHE A 567 22.82 -12.16 -6.67
C PHE A 567 22.49 -11.25 -5.47
N GLY A 568 22.60 -11.70 -4.22
CA GLY A 568 22.12 -10.90 -3.09
C GLY A 568 20.63 -10.50 -3.24
N GLN A 569 20.08 -9.77 -2.28
CA GLN A 569 18.64 -9.44 -2.30
C GLN A 569 18.28 -8.40 -3.37
N ASP A 570 19.20 -7.48 -3.70
CA ASP A 570 18.95 -6.38 -4.64
C ASP A 570 19.11 -6.79 -6.10
N GLY A 571 19.95 -7.80 -6.41
CA GLY A 571 20.14 -8.29 -7.77
C GLY A 571 18.85 -8.86 -8.38
N TRP A 572 18.10 -9.64 -7.59
CA TRP A 572 16.83 -10.22 -8.04
C TRP A 572 15.75 -9.19 -8.33
N ARG A 573 15.61 -8.18 -7.46
CA ARG A 573 14.66 -7.09 -7.65
C ARG A 573 14.93 -6.34 -8.95
N ARG A 574 16.22 -6.07 -9.22
CA ARG A 574 16.65 -5.37 -10.42
C ARG A 574 16.41 -6.20 -11.68
N PHE A 575 16.77 -7.48 -11.63
CA PHE A 575 16.53 -8.42 -12.73
C PHE A 575 15.04 -8.54 -13.07
N ALA A 576 14.18 -8.70 -12.07
CA ALA A 576 12.73 -8.76 -12.22
C ALA A 576 12.16 -7.47 -12.82
N LEU A 577 12.56 -6.30 -12.30
CA LEU A 577 12.11 -5.01 -12.83
C LEU A 577 12.48 -4.85 -14.31
N CYS A 578 13.73 -5.12 -14.67
CA CYS A 578 14.17 -5.01 -16.06
C CYS A 578 13.45 -6.02 -16.96
N SER A 579 13.19 -7.23 -16.45
CA SER A 579 12.41 -8.26 -17.16
C SER A 579 10.97 -7.82 -17.41
N TYR A 580 10.32 -7.21 -16.42
CA TYR A 580 9.01 -6.57 -16.61
C TYR A 580 9.07 -5.49 -17.69
N LEU A 581 10.03 -4.57 -17.59
CA LEU A 581 10.17 -3.46 -18.53
C LEU A 581 10.34 -3.95 -19.98
N LEU A 582 11.03 -5.07 -20.23
CA LEU A 582 11.12 -5.63 -21.59
C LEU A 582 9.78 -5.82 -22.30
N ALA A 583 8.70 -6.21 -21.61
CA ALA A 583 7.40 -6.46 -22.25
C ALA A 583 6.26 -5.61 -21.68
N GLN A 584 6.59 -4.64 -20.81
CA GLN A 584 5.59 -3.77 -20.19
C GLN A 584 4.75 -3.03 -21.24
N ASN A 585 3.47 -2.89 -20.93
CA ASN A 585 2.47 -2.19 -21.72
C ASN A 585 1.38 -1.65 -20.78
N GLU A 586 0.41 -0.93 -21.34
CA GLU A 586 -0.65 -0.26 -20.57
C GLU A 586 -1.58 -1.20 -19.77
N TRP A 587 -1.54 -2.50 -20.06
CA TRP A 587 -2.32 -3.54 -19.37
C TRP A 587 -1.51 -4.40 -18.41
N THR A 588 -0.23 -4.12 -18.25
CA THR A 588 0.65 -4.85 -17.31
C THR A 588 0.90 -4.02 -16.07
N THR A 589 1.20 -4.68 -14.97
CA THR A 589 1.43 -4.05 -13.67
C THR A 589 2.57 -4.80 -12.98
N PHE A 590 3.46 -4.07 -12.30
CA PHE A 590 4.61 -4.65 -11.61
C PHE A 590 4.46 -4.58 -10.10
N GLY A 591 4.76 -5.66 -9.40
CA GLY A 591 4.78 -5.67 -7.94
C GLY A 591 5.84 -6.59 -7.37
N TRP A 592 6.16 -6.41 -6.10
CA TRP A 592 7.01 -7.33 -5.36
C TRP A 592 6.63 -7.41 -3.87
N SER A 593 7.09 -8.47 -3.20
CA SER A 593 7.23 -8.55 -1.73
C SER A 593 8.66 -8.93 -1.31
N ALA A 594 9.06 -8.54 -0.09
CA ALA A 594 10.28 -9.04 0.53
C ALA A 594 10.00 -10.21 1.50
N ALA A 595 10.98 -11.11 1.58
CA ALA A 595 10.79 -12.51 1.89
C ALA A 595 10.24 -12.89 3.28
N SER A 596 10.44 -12.04 4.27
CA SER A 596 10.27 -12.43 5.68
C SER A 596 9.10 -11.75 6.38
N LEU A 597 8.42 -10.80 5.74
CA LEU A 597 7.47 -9.93 6.43
C LEU A 597 6.21 -9.61 5.61
N ASN A 598 6.07 -10.11 4.37
CA ASN A 598 5.00 -9.68 3.45
C ASN A 598 4.88 -8.14 3.38
N THR A 599 6.03 -7.48 3.48
CA THR A 599 6.15 -6.03 3.43
C THR A 599 6.53 -5.60 2.02
N LEU A 600 5.87 -4.59 1.49
CA LEU A 600 6.42 -3.83 0.37
C LEU A 600 7.78 -3.29 0.82
N CYS A 601 8.79 -3.56 0.00
CA CYS A 601 10.11 -2.96 0.14
C CYS A 601 10.19 -1.82 -0.87
N PRO A 602 10.85 -0.69 -0.58
CA PRO A 602 10.89 0.42 -1.52
C PRO A 602 11.76 0.07 -2.73
N LEU A 603 11.17 0.00 -3.93
CA LEU A 603 11.90 0.20 -5.18
C LEU A 603 11.80 1.67 -5.55
N ASP A 604 12.92 2.31 -5.85
CA ASP A 604 12.83 3.60 -6.52
C ASP A 604 12.43 3.36 -7.99
N LEU A 605 11.16 3.62 -8.29
CA LEU A 605 10.59 3.59 -9.64
C LEU A 605 10.56 4.97 -10.29
N SER A 606 11.05 6.02 -9.63
CA SER A 606 10.94 7.39 -10.14
C SER A 606 11.68 7.60 -11.45
N PHE A 607 12.78 6.87 -11.67
CA PHE A 607 13.50 6.87 -12.94
C PHE A 607 12.64 6.43 -14.13
N THR A 608 11.55 5.68 -13.92
CA THR A 608 10.66 5.29 -15.03
C THR A 608 10.01 6.49 -15.69
N THR A 609 9.86 7.61 -14.97
CA THR A 609 9.34 8.88 -15.52
C THR A 609 10.27 9.50 -16.56
N THR A 610 11.57 9.16 -16.56
CA THR A 610 12.56 9.70 -17.48
C THR A 610 12.77 8.82 -18.72
N MET A 611 12.26 7.58 -18.71
CA MET A 611 12.47 6.63 -19.80
C MET A 611 11.65 6.97 -21.06
N GLY A 612 10.49 7.60 -20.90
CA GLY A 612 9.52 7.79 -21.99
C GLY A 612 8.71 6.53 -22.32
N GLU A 613 8.08 6.52 -23.49
CA GLU A 613 7.26 5.39 -23.96
C GLU A 613 8.14 4.35 -24.67
N PRO A 614 7.75 3.07 -24.69
CA PRO A 614 8.43 2.09 -25.52
C PRO A 614 8.38 2.47 -27.00
N LEU A 615 9.54 2.39 -27.67
CA LEU A 615 9.69 2.67 -29.11
C LEU A 615 9.51 1.42 -29.97
N GLU A 616 9.74 0.24 -29.39
CA GLU A 616 9.76 -1.04 -30.08
C GLU A 616 9.33 -2.17 -29.13
N GLU A 617 9.06 -3.35 -29.71
CA GLU A 617 9.03 -4.59 -28.94
C GLU A 617 10.46 -4.98 -28.51
N HIS A 618 10.58 -5.74 -27.43
CA HIS A 618 11.88 -6.31 -27.09
C HIS A 618 12.40 -7.21 -28.22
N HIS A 619 13.71 -7.36 -28.31
CA HIS A 619 14.36 -8.25 -29.27
C HIS A 619 15.62 -8.88 -28.67
N SER A 620 16.10 -9.96 -29.28
CA SER A 620 17.37 -10.60 -28.90
C SER A 620 18.54 -9.69 -29.27
N CYS A 621 19.41 -9.39 -28.31
CA CYS A 621 20.68 -8.74 -28.57
C CYS A 621 21.70 -9.81 -29.01
N GLY A 622 22.40 -9.59 -30.13
CA GLY A 622 23.40 -10.55 -30.63
C GLY A 622 22.85 -11.92 -31.04
N GLY A 623 21.54 -12.03 -31.29
CA GLY A 623 20.89 -13.28 -31.73
C GLY A 623 20.64 -14.32 -30.63
N ASP A 624 20.88 -13.99 -29.35
CA ASP A 624 20.59 -14.87 -28.22
C ASP A 624 19.17 -14.61 -27.67
N GLU A 625 18.32 -15.64 -27.65
CA GLU A 625 16.94 -15.57 -27.21
C GLU A 625 16.79 -15.07 -25.76
N TYR A 626 17.74 -15.42 -24.88
CA TYR A 626 17.75 -15.09 -23.44
C TYR A 626 18.61 -13.85 -23.12
N PHE A 627 19.14 -13.17 -24.12
CA PHE A 627 19.78 -11.87 -23.96
C PHE A 627 18.97 -10.84 -24.73
N ARG A 628 18.17 -10.03 -24.03
CA ARG A 628 17.14 -9.19 -24.66
C ARG A 628 17.29 -7.73 -24.30
N CYS A 629 16.89 -6.88 -25.24
CA CYS A 629 16.91 -5.43 -25.09
C CYS A 629 15.61 -4.80 -25.58
N ARG A 630 15.29 -3.62 -25.07
CA ARG A 630 14.19 -2.76 -25.54
C ARG A 630 14.52 -1.29 -25.38
N LYS A 631 14.20 -0.50 -26.40
CA LYS A 631 14.37 0.96 -26.43
C LYS A 631 13.11 1.70 -25.97
N TYR A 632 13.34 2.80 -25.27
CA TYR A 632 12.34 3.74 -24.79
C TYR A 632 12.69 5.17 -25.21
N GLY A 633 11.68 6.00 -25.45
CA GLY A 633 11.87 7.38 -25.91
C GLY A 633 10.58 8.11 -26.30
N ARG A 634 10.69 9.19 -27.07
CA ARG A 634 9.55 10.02 -27.51
C ARG A 634 9.16 9.72 -28.96
N ARG A 635 7.85 9.69 -29.24
CA ARG A 635 7.27 9.16 -30.49
C ARG A 635 7.34 10.08 -31.73
N SER A 636 8.23 11.06 -31.83
CA SER A 636 8.26 11.93 -33.02
C SER A 636 9.62 12.45 -33.47
N ASP A 637 10.61 12.53 -32.57
CA ASP A 637 11.97 12.98 -32.88
C ASP A 637 12.96 11.81 -33.06
N GLY A 638 12.55 10.59 -32.70
CA GLY A 638 13.38 9.39 -32.77
C GLY A 638 14.41 9.27 -31.64
N THR A 639 14.33 10.12 -30.61
CA THR A 639 15.29 10.13 -29.50
C THR A 639 15.09 8.93 -28.59
N VAL A 640 16.13 8.12 -28.43
CA VAL A 640 16.19 7.03 -27.43
C VAL A 640 16.60 7.64 -26.08
N LEU A 641 15.71 7.61 -25.10
CA LEU A 641 15.94 8.11 -23.75
C LEU A 641 16.42 7.02 -22.80
N ALA A 642 16.04 5.77 -23.04
CA ALA A 642 16.52 4.65 -22.25
C ALA A 642 16.62 3.36 -23.06
N VAL A 643 17.54 2.49 -22.64
CA VAL A 643 17.59 1.10 -23.05
C VAL A 643 17.53 0.22 -21.81
N VAL A 644 16.62 -0.75 -21.85
CA VAL A 644 16.57 -1.85 -20.87
C VAL A 644 17.26 -3.05 -21.49
N VAL A 645 18.19 -3.68 -20.77
CA VAL A 645 18.91 -4.87 -21.21
C VAL A 645 18.85 -5.94 -20.13
N VAL A 646 18.53 -7.18 -20.51
CA VAL A 646 18.45 -8.32 -19.59
C VAL A 646 19.26 -9.48 -20.14
N ASN A 647 20.17 -10.00 -19.34
CA ASN A 647 20.79 -11.31 -19.52
C ASN A 647 20.08 -12.33 -18.63
N ALA A 648 19.19 -13.12 -19.22
CA ALA A 648 18.46 -14.20 -18.57
C ALA A 648 19.19 -15.56 -18.68
N ASN A 649 20.41 -15.60 -19.21
CA ASN A 649 21.21 -16.82 -19.17
C ASN A 649 21.62 -17.13 -17.71
N PRO A 650 21.50 -18.39 -17.25
CA PRO A 650 21.81 -18.77 -15.87
C PRO A 650 23.31 -18.92 -15.59
N ASP A 651 24.12 -19.09 -16.63
CA ASP A 651 25.48 -19.59 -16.52
C ASP A 651 26.51 -18.82 -17.37
N VAL A 652 26.05 -17.93 -18.27
CA VAL A 652 26.96 -17.20 -19.17
C VAL A 652 26.70 -15.71 -19.15
N SER A 653 27.79 -14.94 -19.00
CA SER A 653 27.77 -13.49 -19.17
C SER A 653 27.56 -13.10 -20.65
N ARG A 654 27.04 -11.90 -20.86
CA ARG A 654 26.85 -11.30 -22.19
C ARG A 654 27.41 -9.90 -22.23
N VAL A 655 27.79 -9.43 -23.41
CA VAL A 655 28.32 -8.09 -23.61
C VAL A 655 27.29 -7.26 -24.37
N TYR A 656 26.89 -6.14 -23.77
CA TYR A 656 26.08 -5.11 -24.42
C TYR A 656 26.97 -3.97 -24.89
N THR A 657 26.74 -3.46 -26.10
CA THR A 657 27.42 -2.25 -26.59
C THR A 657 26.48 -1.06 -26.44
N VAL A 658 26.90 -0.07 -25.65
CA VAL A 658 26.11 1.12 -25.37
C VAL A 658 25.95 1.98 -26.64
N GLU A 659 24.74 2.48 -26.88
CA GLU A 659 24.40 3.20 -28.12
C GLU A 659 24.48 4.74 -28.00
N PHE A 660 24.55 5.27 -26.77
CA PHE A 660 24.57 6.70 -26.46
C PHE A 660 25.44 7.02 -25.24
N ASP A 661 25.84 8.28 -25.09
CA ASP A 661 26.43 8.76 -23.84
C ASP A 661 25.33 8.96 -22.79
N GLY A 662 25.60 8.60 -21.54
CA GLY A 662 24.57 8.64 -20.51
C GLY A 662 25.02 8.17 -19.15
N VAL A 663 24.06 7.70 -18.37
CA VAL A 663 24.32 7.02 -17.10
C VAL A 663 23.69 5.64 -17.10
N ASP A 664 24.32 4.72 -16.41
CA ASP A 664 23.65 3.50 -16.01
C ASP A 664 22.78 3.71 -14.77
N ASP A 665 22.07 2.66 -14.40
CA ASP A 665 21.17 2.62 -13.26
C ASP A 665 21.81 2.74 -11.88
N THR A 666 23.13 2.74 -11.80
CA THR A 666 23.87 3.07 -10.57
C THR A 666 24.29 4.55 -10.54
N GLY A 667 23.97 5.31 -11.60
CA GLY A 667 24.42 6.68 -11.80
C GLY A 667 25.84 6.78 -12.38
N GLN A 668 26.47 5.66 -12.74
CA GLN A 668 27.79 5.67 -13.34
C GLN A 668 27.70 6.16 -14.79
N GLN A 669 28.61 7.05 -15.17
CA GLN A 669 28.72 7.54 -16.55
C GLN A 669 29.08 6.40 -17.51
N ILE A 670 28.40 6.37 -18.65
CA ILE A 670 28.65 5.44 -19.75
C ILE A 670 28.85 6.22 -21.04
N SER A 671 29.68 5.68 -21.93
CA SER A 671 29.93 6.28 -23.24
C SER A 671 29.40 5.42 -24.38
N LYS A 672 29.00 6.06 -25.47
CA LYS A 672 28.66 5.37 -26.70
C LYS A 672 29.81 4.47 -27.16
N GLY A 673 29.49 3.24 -27.55
CA GLY A 673 30.46 2.22 -27.95
C GLY A 673 31.11 1.47 -26.79
N GLN A 674 30.90 1.91 -25.53
CA GLN A 674 31.38 1.16 -24.37
C GLN A 674 30.76 -0.24 -24.34
N GLN A 675 31.60 -1.23 -24.10
CA GLN A 675 31.17 -2.61 -23.91
C GLN A 675 30.95 -2.87 -22.41
N ILE A 676 29.72 -3.25 -22.05
CA ILE A 676 29.33 -3.57 -20.68
C ILE A 676 29.05 -5.06 -20.58
N THR A 677 29.77 -5.75 -19.69
CA THR A 677 29.52 -7.15 -19.39
C THR A 677 28.36 -7.26 -18.40
N LEU A 678 27.28 -7.92 -18.81
CA LEU A 678 26.17 -8.32 -17.94
C LEU A 678 26.45 -9.75 -17.45
N PRO A 679 26.60 -9.98 -16.13
CA PRO A 679 26.63 -11.31 -15.55
C PRO A 679 25.36 -12.12 -15.88
N PRO A 680 25.34 -13.44 -15.61
CA PRO A 680 24.11 -14.23 -15.62
C PRO A 680 22.97 -13.56 -14.82
N CYS A 681 21.72 -13.88 -15.15
CA CYS A 681 20.51 -13.41 -14.44
C CYS A 681 20.52 -11.93 -14.01
N THR A 682 20.97 -11.03 -14.89
CA THR A 682 21.15 -9.60 -14.57
C THR A 682 20.33 -8.73 -15.51
N GLY A 683 19.69 -7.69 -14.97
CA GLY A 683 19.02 -6.63 -15.72
C GLY A 683 19.68 -5.28 -15.46
N ARG A 684 19.86 -4.47 -16.51
CA ARG A 684 20.41 -3.12 -16.45
C ARG A 684 19.50 -2.14 -17.19
N VAL A 685 19.45 -0.92 -16.70
CA VAL A 685 18.86 0.22 -17.41
C VAL A 685 19.95 1.23 -17.70
N PHE A 686 19.99 1.70 -18.94
CA PHE A 686 20.86 2.77 -19.39
C PHE A 686 19.98 3.96 -19.77
N LEU A 687 20.26 5.12 -19.19
CA LEU A 687 19.52 6.36 -19.42
C LEU A 687 20.39 7.31 -20.23
N LYS A 688 19.87 7.81 -21.34
CA LYS A 688 20.52 8.88 -22.10
C LYS A 688 20.58 10.12 -21.22
N GLN A 689 21.73 10.78 -21.20
CA GLN A 689 21.83 12.08 -20.55
C GLN A 689 21.24 13.14 -21.48
N THR A 690 19.94 13.45 -21.33
CA THR A 690 19.28 14.54 -22.04
C THR A 690 19.30 15.82 -21.22
N GLY A 691 19.58 16.97 -21.83
CA GLY A 691 19.46 18.28 -21.18
C GLY A 691 20.11 18.35 -19.80
N SER A 692 21.43 18.22 -19.73
CA SER A 692 22.17 18.25 -18.47
C SER A 692 22.67 19.64 -18.13
N VAL A 693 22.61 20.03 -16.86
CA VAL A 693 23.18 21.28 -16.33
C VAL A 693 24.18 20.94 -15.25
N ILE A 694 25.44 21.27 -15.47
CA ILE A 694 26.47 21.22 -14.41
C ILE A 694 26.36 22.50 -13.60
N VAL A 695 26.31 22.39 -12.27
CA VAL A 695 26.32 23.52 -11.35
C VAL A 695 27.57 23.46 -10.48
N ARG A 696 28.26 24.59 -10.31
CA ARG A 696 29.43 24.74 -9.43
C ARG A 696 29.22 25.93 -8.49
N VAL A 697 29.52 25.74 -7.21
CA VAL A 697 29.48 26.82 -6.22
C VAL A 697 30.90 27.26 -5.88
N ARG A 698 31.12 28.57 -5.88
CA ARG A 698 32.36 29.23 -5.47
C ARG A 698 32.05 30.30 -4.45
N THR A 699 32.95 30.53 -3.51
CA THR A 699 32.88 31.62 -2.55
C THR A 699 34.02 32.61 -2.80
N SER A 700 33.84 33.88 -2.43
CA SER A 700 34.89 34.89 -2.55
C SER A 700 36.11 34.62 -1.66
N THR A 701 35.96 33.77 -0.65
CA THR A 701 37.04 33.30 0.22
C THR A 701 36.69 31.92 0.79
N GLN A 702 37.71 31.11 1.08
CA GLN A 702 37.56 29.82 1.77
C GLN A 702 37.79 29.92 3.27
N ASN A 703 38.47 30.98 3.73
CA ASN A 703 38.67 31.27 5.15
C ASN A 703 37.79 32.44 5.55
N VAL A 704 36.98 32.26 6.58
CA VAL A 704 35.99 33.23 7.03
C VAL A 704 36.03 33.40 8.55
N ILE A 705 35.71 34.60 9.02
CA ILE A 705 35.53 34.90 10.45
C ILE A 705 34.06 35.27 10.74
N PRO A 706 33.57 35.10 11.99
CA PRO A 706 32.24 35.54 12.38
C PRO A 706 31.99 37.02 12.03
N GLY A 707 30.80 37.32 11.52
CA GLY A 707 30.41 38.64 11.02
C GLY A 707 30.91 38.99 9.61
N GLN A 708 31.76 38.17 8.99
CA GLN A 708 32.24 38.42 7.63
C GLN A 708 31.14 38.18 6.59
N THR A 709 30.99 39.09 5.63
CA THR A 709 30.14 38.88 4.45
C THR A 709 30.91 38.13 3.37
N VAL A 710 30.33 37.04 2.86
CA VAL A 710 30.86 36.20 1.79
C VAL A 710 30.00 36.38 0.55
N LEU A 711 30.62 36.54 -0.62
CA LEU A 711 29.93 36.46 -1.91
C LEU A 711 29.93 35.00 -2.38
N ILE A 712 28.75 34.45 -2.63
CA ILE A 712 28.55 33.11 -3.18
C ILE A 712 28.22 33.26 -4.66
N SER A 713 28.98 32.56 -5.50
CA SER A 713 28.77 32.45 -6.95
C SER A 713 28.33 31.04 -7.30
N VAL A 714 27.23 30.92 -8.02
CA VAL A 714 26.67 29.66 -8.51
C VAL A 714 26.78 29.68 -10.04
N ASP A 715 27.81 29.03 -10.55
CA ASP A 715 28.03 28.88 -11.98
C ASP A 715 27.21 27.69 -12.51
N TYR A 716 26.63 27.85 -13.69
CA TYR A 716 25.95 26.77 -14.39
C TYR A 716 26.41 26.68 -15.84
N SER A 717 26.35 25.46 -16.40
CA SER A 717 26.61 25.21 -17.81
C SER A 717 25.73 24.09 -18.34
N GLY A 718 25.11 24.30 -19.52
CA GLY A 718 24.46 23.26 -20.29
C GLY A 718 25.49 22.24 -20.77
N ALA A 719 25.55 21.09 -20.11
CA ALA A 719 26.52 20.02 -20.36
C ALA A 719 25.92 18.84 -21.15
N GLY A 720 24.62 18.86 -21.43
CA GLY A 720 23.97 17.88 -22.30
C GLY A 720 24.14 18.20 -23.78
N ASP A 721 23.79 17.22 -24.62
CA ASP A 721 23.70 17.36 -26.08
C ASP A 721 22.38 17.99 -26.56
N GLU A 722 21.43 18.15 -25.65
CA GLU A 722 20.11 18.75 -25.86
C GLU A 722 19.89 19.94 -24.91
N GLU A 723 18.92 20.79 -25.27
CA GLU A 723 18.51 21.91 -24.42
C GLU A 723 17.89 21.40 -23.11
N ALA A 724 18.39 21.88 -21.98
CA ALA A 724 17.77 21.64 -20.68
C ALA A 724 16.60 22.61 -20.51
N HIS A 725 15.38 22.10 -20.42
CA HIS A 725 14.19 22.95 -20.32
C HIS A 725 13.81 23.27 -18.88
N ASN A 726 13.21 24.45 -18.66
CA ASN A 726 12.60 24.88 -17.38
C ASN A 726 13.52 24.74 -16.15
N VAL A 727 14.80 25.04 -16.31
CA VAL A 727 15.83 24.87 -15.28
C VAL A 727 15.58 25.84 -14.12
N VAL A 728 15.59 25.28 -12.91
CA VAL A 728 15.57 26.04 -11.64
C VAL A 728 16.76 25.61 -10.80
N ILE A 729 17.56 26.57 -10.35
CA ILE A 729 18.68 26.33 -9.41
C ILE A 729 18.25 26.77 -8.02
N ARG A 730 18.48 25.91 -7.02
CA ARG A 730 18.26 26.21 -5.60
C ARG A 730 19.57 26.08 -4.83
N ALA A 731 19.96 27.13 -4.11
CA ALA A 731 21.14 27.15 -3.25
C ALA A 731 20.71 27.30 -1.79
N GLN A 732 20.87 26.22 -1.02
CA GLN A 732 20.61 26.24 0.42
C GLN A 732 21.74 26.99 1.14
N ILE A 733 21.37 27.91 2.02
CA ILE A 733 22.32 28.64 2.85
C ILE A 733 22.63 27.78 4.09
N PRO A 734 23.90 27.47 4.39
CA PRO A 734 24.27 26.70 5.57
C PRO A 734 23.81 27.39 6.86
N ALA A 735 23.51 26.60 7.90
CA ALA A 735 23.02 27.11 9.19
C ALA A 735 23.99 28.10 9.88
N GLN A 736 25.29 28.05 9.55
CA GLN A 736 26.35 28.91 10.07
C GLN A 736 26.44 30.26 9.34
N MET A 737 25.60 30.51 8.35
CA MET A 737 25.52 31.77 7.64
C MET A 737 24.09 32.33 7.72
N THR A 738 23.99 33.64 7.56
CA THR A 738 22.73 34.37 7.50
C THR A 738 22.66 35.07 6.15
N TYR A 739 21.59 34.86 5.39
CA TYR A 739 21.38 35.55 4.12
C TYR A 739 21.49 37.08 4.29
N LEU A 740 22.23 37.75 3.40
CA LEU A 740 22.19 39.21 3.33
C LEU A 740 20.99 39.62 2.47
N SER A 741 20.00 40.27 3.10
CA SER A 741 18.75 40.66 2.45
C SER A 741 18.96 41.42 1.13
N GLY A 742 18.17 41.08 0.11
CA GLY A 742 18.25 41.66 -1.24
C GLY A 742 19.48 41.29 -2.08
N SER A 743 20.46 40.56 -1.53
CA SER A 743 21.72 40.28 -2.24
C SER A 743 21.59 39.38 -3.46
N ALA A 744 20.55 38.53 -3.52
CA ALA A 744 20.25 37.66 -4.66
C ALA A 744 19.49 38.36 -5.80
N GLU A 745 18.81 39.49 -5.53
CA GLU A 745 17.93 40.17 -6.50
C GLU A 745 18.70 40.62 -7.75
N LYS A 746 19.96 41.06 -7.57
CA LYS A 746 20.84 41.48 -8.67
C LYS A 746 21.12 40.37 -9.68
N SER A 747 21.05 39.11 -9.26
CA SER A 747 21.20 37.97 -10.16
C SER A 747 19.85 37.34 -10.56
N GLY A 748 18.73 37.95 -10.15
CA GLY A 748 17.37 37.46 -10.38
C GLY A 748 16.97 36.32 -9.45
N GLY A 749 17.61 36.20 -8.29
CA GLY A 749 17.31 35.18 -7.29
C GLY A 749 16.28 35.63 -6.28
N GLN A 750 15.47 34.70 -5.78
CA GLN A 750 14.53 34.91 -4.68
C GLN A 750 14.95 34.11 -3.46
N TYR A 751 15.01 34.78 -2.31
CA TYR A 751 15.30 34.14 -1.04
C TYR A 751 14.01 33.75 -0.33
N ASP A 752 13.95 32.48 0.07
CA ASP A 752 12.90 31.96 0.93
C ASP A 752 13.44 31.80 2.37
N PRO A 753 13.00 32.63 3.32
CA PRO A 753 13.43 32.55 4.71
C PRO A 753 12.93 31.28 5.42
N VAL A 754 11.87 30.64 4.93
CA VAL A 754 11.31 29.41 5.52
C VAL A 754 12.24 28.23 5.29
N THR A 755 12.75 28.10 4.06
CA THR A 755 13.66 27.01 3.67
C THR A 755 15.14 27.41 3.69
N ASN A 756 15.46 28.64 4.09
CA ASN A 756 16.79 29.25 4.06
C ASN A 756 17.52 29.02 2.72
N THR A 757 16.81 29.23 1.61
CA THR A 757 17.25 28.86 0.27
C THR A 757 17.09 30.02 -0.71
N VAL A 758 18.08 30.21 -1.59
CA VAL A 758 18.00 31.15 -2.71
C VAL A 758 17.70 30.38 -3.99
N SER A 759 16.68 30.79 -4.75
CA SER A 759 16.26 30.12 -5.99
C SER A 759 16.34 31.03 -7.21
N TRP A 760 16.75 30.49 -8.36
CA TRP A 760 16.75 31.15 -9.66
C TRP A 760 15.99 30.32 -10.70
N VAL A 761 15.03 30.94 -11.38
CA VAL A 761 14.37 30.37 -12.57
C VAL A 761 15.16 30.80 -13.80
N LEU A 762 15.78 29.85 -14.48
CA LEU A 762 16.65 30.11 -15.63
C LEU A 762 15.95 29.87 -16.98
N GLY A 763 14.83 29.15 -16.99
CA GLY A 763 14.16 28.76 -18.23
C GLY A 763 14.97 27.71 -18.98
N ASN A 764 15.14 27.87 -20.28
CA ASN A 764 15.89 26.90 -21.07
C ASN A 764 17.39 27.21 -21.10
N ILE A 765 18.22 26.16 -21.06
CA ILE A 765 19.68 26.24 -21.14
C ILE A 765 20.14 25.37 -22.31
N ALA A 766 20.59 26.00 -23.39
CA ALA A 766 21.11 25.31 -24.56
C ALA A 766 22.46 24.60 -24.26
N PRO A 767 22.84 23.57 -25.06
CA PRO A 767 24.17 22.96 -24.99
C PRO A 767 25.29 24.01 -25.05
N GLY A 768 26.23 23.96 -24.10
CA GLY A 768 27.35 24.89 -23.99
C GLY A 768 26.99 26.27 -23.42
N GLN A 769 25.70 26.59 -23.21
CA GLN A 769 25.29 27.86 -22.58
C GLN A 769 25.76 27.88 -21.13
N THR A 770 26.45 28.95 -20.73
CA THR A 770 26.94 29.15 -19.36
C THR A 770 26.36 30.39 -18.73
N GLY A 771 26.37 30.44 -17.40
CA GLY A 771 26.05 31.66 -16.65
C GLY A 771 26.43 31.56 -15.19
N THR A 772 26.38 32.68 -14.49
CA THR A 772 26.69 32.77 -13.07
C THR A 772 25.58 33.54 -12.35
N LYS A 773 25.14 32.98 -11.22
CA LYS A 773 24.22 33.63 -10.28
C LYS A 773 24.93 33.92 -8.98
N THR A 774 24.49 34.95 -8.25
CA THR A 774 25.19 35.41 -7.05
C THR A 774 24.25 35.84 -5.95
N PHE A 775 24.70 35.64 -4.71
CA PHE A 775 24.10 36.21 -3.51
C PHE A 775 25.17 36.38 -2.43
N GLN A 776 24.86 37.08 -1.34
CA GLN A 776 25.75 37.28 -0.22
C GLN A 776 25.16 36.71 1.06
N ALA A 777 26.03 36.21 1.94
CA ALA A 777 25.64 35.75 3.27
C ALA A 777 26.70 36.18 4.30
N VAL A 778 26.26 36.43 5.54
CA VAL A 778 27.09 36.83 6.67
C VAL A 778 27.34 35.61 7.56
N VAL A 779 28.60 35.35 7.88
CA VAL A 779 28.98 34.26 8.79
C VAL A 779 28.52 34.58 10.21
N LYS A 780 27.91 33.62 10.90
CA LYS A 780 27.44 33.77 12.28
C LYS A 780 28.56 33.82 13.28
#